data_AF-A0A9D6S3B8-F1
#
_entry.id   AF-A0A9D6S3B8-F1
#
_cell.length_a   1.000
_cell.length_b   1.000
_cell.length_c   1.000
_cell.angle_alpha   90.00
_cell.angle_beta   90.00
_cell.angle_gamma   90.00
#
_symmetry.space_group_name_H-M   'P 1'
#
loop_
_entity.id
_entity.type
_entity.pdbx_description
1 polymer ?
#
loop_
_entity_poly.entity_id
_entity_poly.type
_entity_poly.pdbx_seq_one_letter_code
_entity_poly.pdbx_strand_id
1 'polypeptide(L)'
;MAYMADLHIHSRFSRACSQALNVPNLVEWAKLKGIDLLGTGDFLHPLWLTELQSQLTEDGSGFLSWKDTGIKFVLTLEIASMYSHKGRGRRVHNLIFLPDFASVQKLQKELLSRRATLGSDGRPIVGISSKDLLSLALLVSEKAIFIPAHCVLPNTLVHTIGGMKQIQDIKVGELVYTHENRKREVTEVLKHNHKGKLYKIQPWYFSPGLEATEEHPLLAFKISYCPSTGSRCIPSVAHKRVCKHKLFEKYLPQWLLAKDLRVGDVLVYPRFINTTPMSTLHLDKELPYQAINKQIKTGGSRGHIFDQKIKINEDFCRLVGYYLAEGSLSITKGHISFAFNQSEDSYVDDVKELIEKVFGIKHSRIYGRLNNKGVEITIYSKLVSELFAKLFYIDTPHRALNKGLPDWMLHLPENLQAQILLGWWRGDHGYTTSRAFMNSMKVICLRLGIIPSIGIHSAEDHLKSGNHQYQGRNIKATANLYSFRLAFFKDSYNLLLDPSFANSRRKLNRKHGWIDESYIYMPIRKISTRNYEGEVFNLEVDEDNSYITEFAAVHNCWTPWFGIFGSESGYESLEECFEDLTEYIYGIETGLSSDPAMNWRIKELDNRSILSFSDAHSLPNLGRESTVFAGDLSSGYLGMFRDIKEQKIAGTYEFYPEEGKYHYTGHRNCNVKYTPNDTKQKGTICPVCKRGLTVGVMERVEKLANRSVRELGEFREGGVIRSNNFNRPGYRMLVPLLQILAECFNTAPTTQKVINEYKKLTNSLGSEVKILTKVGIEEITKISGPKVAEGIDKVRNGRLVIDPGYDGVYGVVKIWNHGVKTVGEKEVAPQLGLFD
;
A
#
# COMPACT_ATOMS: atom_id res chain seq x y z
N MET A 1 -12.13 -4.94 43.33
CA MET A 1 -13.20 -4.51 42.39
C MET A 1 -12.64 -4.57 40.98
N ALA A 2 -13.45 -5.12 40.06
CA ALA A 2 -13.12 -5.17 38.64
C ALA A 2 -12.83 -3.78 38.07
N TYR A 3 -11.88 -3.69 37.14
CA TYR A 3 -11.37 -2.44 36.56
C TYR A 3 -11.30 -2.51 35.03
N MET A 4 -11.44 -1.36 34.36
CA MET A 4 -11.41 -1.22 32.91
C MET A 4 -10.02 -0.78 32.43
N ALA A 5 -9.51 -1.43 31.39
CA ALA A 5 -8.19 -1.16 30.83
C ALA A 5 -8.20 -1.02 29.30
N ASP A 6 -7.37 -0.12 28.80
CA ASP A 6 -7.18 0.16 27.38
C ASP A 6 -5.67 0.25 27.09
N LEU A 7 -5.10 -0.85 26.59
CA LEU A 7 -3.65 -1.12 26.64
C LEU A 7 -2.93 -0.92 25.30
N HIS A 8 -3.67 -0.97 24.18
CA HIS A 8 -3.18 -0.66 22.85
C HIS A 8 -3.51 0.80 22.51
N ILE A 9 -2.58 1.68 22.84
CA ILE A 9 -2.62 3.09 22.45
C ILE A 9 -1.27 3.48 21.87
N HIS A 10 -1.23 4.53 21.05
CA HIS A 10 0.02 5.11 20.58
C HIS A 10 0.32 6.44 21.29
N SER A 11 1.59 6.81 21.29
CA SER A 11 2.08 8.10 21.77
C SER A 11 2.05 9.16 20.67
N ARG A 12 2.29 10.42 21.06
CA ARG A 12 2.56 11.51 20.10
C ARG A 12 3.84 11.35 19.25
N PHE A 13 4.62 10.28 19.46
CA PHE A 13 5.84 9.99 18.70
C PHE A 13 5.65 8.90 17.62
N SER A 14 4.50 8.23 17.57
CA SER A 14 4.09 7.42 16.41
C SER A 14 3.53 8.28 15.29
N ARG A 15 3.70 7.84 14.04
CA ARG A 15 3.08 8.46 12.85
C ARG A 15 1.55 8.47 12.95
N ALA A 16 0.95 9.43 12.24
CA ALA A 16 -0.49 9.72 12.24
C ALA A 16 -1.16 10.01 13.61
N CYS A 17 -0.40 10.03 14.71
CA CYS A 17 -0.94 10.20 16.06
C CYS A 17 -1.05 11.67 16.49
N SER A 18 -2.08 11.97 17.29
CA SER A 18 -2.34 13.33 17.78
C SER A 18 -1.25 13.81 18.74
N GLN A 19 -0.70 15.01 18.50
CA GLN A 19 0.26 15.65 19.41
C GLN A 19 -0.31 15.96 20.82
N ALA A 20 -1.62 15.84 20.99
CA ALA A 20 -2.28 15.92 22.28
C ALA A 20 -2.14 14.63 23.13
N LEU A 21 -1.60 13.53 22.59
CA LEU A 21 -1.30 12.29 23.33
C LEU A 21 -0.07 12.47 24.23
N ASN A 22 -0.32 13.02 25.42
CA ASN A 22 0.65 13.23 26.50
C ASN A 22 -0.01 12.85 27.84
N VAL A 23 0.79 12.53 28.86
CA VAL A 23 0.30 11.98 30.13
C VAL A 23 -0.83 12.79 30.78
N PRO A 24 -0.75 14.13 30.94
CA PRO A 24 -1.85 14.93 31.50
C PRO A 24 -3.18 14.76 30.75
N ASN A 25 -3.14 14.82 29.41
CA ASN A 25 -4.33 14.68 28.56
C ASN A 25 -4.87 13.24 28.56
N LEU A 26 -3.99 12.24 28.58
CA LEU A 26 -4.36 10.83 28.72
C LEU A 26 -5.12 10.59 30.04
N VAL A 27 -4.70 11.22 31.14
CA VAL A 27 -5.41 11.17 32.43
C VAL A 27 -6.76 11.90 32.40
N GLU A 28 -6.89 13.07 31.76
CA GLU A 28 -8.20 13.74 31.58
C GLU A 28 -9.16 12.83 30.81
N TRP A 29 -8.71 12.28 29.67
CA TRP A 29 -9.56 11.43 28.84
C TRP A 29 -9.84 10.06 29.44
N ALA A 30 -8.92 9.43 30.17
CA ALA A 30 -9.20 8.21 30.92
C ALA A 30 -10.37 8.40 31.91
N LYS A 31 -10.40 9.52 32.64
CA LYS A 31 -11.49 9.88 33.54
C LYS A 31 -12.80 10.16 32.80
N LEU A 32 -12.74 10.89 31.69
CA LEU A 32 -13.92 11.16 30.86
C LEU A 32 -14.49 9.87 30.25
N LYS A 33 -13.64 8.91 29.85
CA LYS A 33 -14.04 7.62 29.29
C LYS A 33 -14.52 6.62 30.34
N GLY A 34 -13.86 6.58 31.49
CA GLY A 34 -14.07 5.57 32.54
C GLY A 34 -13.09 4.41 32.46
N ILE A 35 -11.86 4.69 32.02
CA ILE A 35 -10.74 3.73 31.98
C ILE A 35 -9.95 3.92 33.28
N ASP A 36 -9.62 2.83 33.97
CA ASP A 36 -8.85 2.84 35.22
C ASP A 36 -7.34 2.61 34.98
N LEU A 37 -7.01 1.80 33.96
CA LEU A 37 -5.63 1.45 33.57
C LEU A 37 -5.40 1.73 32.08
N LEU A 38 -4.43 2.58 31.76
CA LEU A 38 -3.98 2.83 30.38
C LEU A 38 -2.69 2.08 30.06
N GLY A 39 -2.52 1.68 28.80
CA GLY A 39 -1.19 1.47 28.23
C GLY A 39 -0.44 2.80 28.09
N THR A 40 0.89 2.78 28.15
CA THR A 40 1.69 3.98 27.82
C THR A 40 1.79 4.22 26.31
N GLY A 41 1.68 3.15 25.51
CA GLY A 41 2.14 3.14 24.13
C GLY A 41 3.67 3.28 24.00
N ASP A 42 4.19 2.79 22.89
CA ASP A 42 5.48 3.18 22.29
C ASP A 42 6.72 3.25 23.22
N PHE A 43 6.79 2.47 24.32
CA PHE A 43 7.79 2.70 25.38
C PHE A 43 9.26 2.62 24.97
N LEU A 44 9.57 2.08 23.79
CA LEU A 44 10.94 2.00 23.28
C LEU A 44 11.43 3.34 22.71
N HIS A 45 10.52 4.27 22.37
CA HIS A 45 10.87 5.55 21.80
C HIS A 45 11.62 6.43 22.83
N PRO A 46 12.91 6.79 22.63
CA PRO A 46 13.74 7.34 23.70
C PRO A 46 13.21 8.64 24.32
N LEU A 47 12.62 9.53 23.51
CA LEU A 47 12.02 10.77 24.01
C LEU A 47 10.72 10.49 24.80
N TRP A 48 9.92 9.50 24.37
CA TRP A 48 8.71 9.14 25.11
C TRP A 48 9.06 8.46 26.42
N LEU A 49 10.02 7.54 26.42
CA LEU A 49 10.54 6.91 27.63
C LEU A 49 11.06 7.94 28.65
N THR A 50 11.75 8.98 28.18
CA THR A 50 12.22 10.10 29.03
C THR A 50 11.05 10.92 29.60
N GLU A 51 9.99 11.16 28.81
CA GLU A 51 8.77 11.84 29.26
C GLU A 51 7.94 11.00 30.24
N LEU A 52 7.89 9.68 30.05
CA LEU A 52 7.25 8.74 30.97
C LEU A 52 8.01 8.70 32.30
N GLN A 53 9.33 8.51 32.27
CA GLN A 53 10.18 8.46 33.47
C GLN A 53 10.24 9.77 34.27
N SER A 54 9.96 10.91 33.64
CA SER A 54 9.93 12.22 34.31
C SER A 54 8.55 12.65 34.82
N GLN A 55 7.48 11.95 34.43
CA GLN A 55 6.10 12.30 34.82
C GLN A 55 5.38 11.20 35.61
N LEU A 56 5.71 9.94 35.38
CA LEU A 56 5.08 8.79 36.02
C LEU A 56 5.98 8.20 37.10
N THR A 57 5.39 7.86 38.25
CA THR A 57 6.09 7.20 39.36
C THR A 57 5.73 5.72 39.43
N GLU A 58 6.73 4.84 39.48
CA GLU A 58 6.55 3.44 39.90
C GLU A 58 6.07 3.41 41.36
N ASP A 59 4.99 2.69 41.65
CA ASP A 59 4.41 2.59 43.01
C ASP A 59 4.68 1.24 43.70
N GLY A 60 5.55 0.42 43.11
CA GLY A 60 5.89 -0.93 43.57
C GLY A 60 4.92 -2.03 43.15
N SER A 61 3.75 -1.70 42.58
CA SER A 61 2.80 -2.70 42.05
C SER A 61 3.12 -3.20 40.64
N GLY A 62 4.10 -2.59 39.96
CA GLY A 62 4.34 -2.75 38.52
C GLY A 62 3.38 -1.93 37.63
N PHE A 63 2.51 -1.12 38.24
CA PHE A 63 1.86 -0.02 37.56
C PHE A 63 2.56 1.31 37.89
N LEU A 64 2.34 2.28 37.01
CA LEU A 64 2.83 3.65 37.14
C LEU A 64 1.68 4.59 37.47
N SER A 65 1.96 5.66 38.21
CA SER A 65 0.96 6.64 38.65
C SER A 65 1.32 8.05 38.19
N TRP A 66 0.32 8.88 37.89
CA TRP A 66 0.49 10.33 37.69
C TRP A 66 -0.25 11.09 38.81
N LYS A 67 0.50 11.74 39.70
CA LYS A 67 0.01 12.69 40.73
C LYS A 67 -1.24 12.21 41.50
N ASP A 68 -1.24 10.94 41.90
CA ASP A 68 -2.33 10.26 42.63
C ASP A 68 -3.73 10.48 42.03
N THR A 69 -3.82 10.65 40.72
CA THR A 69 -5.07 10.98 40.04
C THR A 69 -6.09 9.83 39.94
N GLY A 70 -5.78 8.66 40.51
CA GLY A 70 -6.57 7.42 40.44
C GLY A 70 -6.33 6.58 39.19
N ILE A 71 -5.91 7.20 38.08
CA ILE A 71 -5.58 6.52 36.83
C ILE A 71 -4.19 5.88 36.94
N LYS A 72 -4.09 4.61 36.57
CA LYS A 72 -2.84 3.85 36.49
C LYS A 72 -2.38 3.72 35.04
N PHE A 73 -1.08 3.49 34.86
CA PHE A 73 -0.48 3.14 33.57
C PHE A 73 0.31 1.84 33.66
N VAL A 74 0.37 1.08 32.57
CA VAL A 74 1.28 -0.05 32.36
C VAL A 74 2.10 0.19 31.10
N LEU A 75 3.37 -0.22 31.11
CA LEU A 75 4.28 -0.02 29.98
C LEU A 75 3.85 -0.94 28.83
N THR A 76 3.33 -0.34 27.75
CA THR A 76 2.93 -1.03 26.52
C THR A 76 3.64 -0.46 25.28
N LEU A 77 3.75 -1.29 24.24
CA LEU A 77 4.49 -1.07 22.99
C LEU A 77 3.82 -1.89 21.90
N GLU A 78 3.74 -1.39 20.66
CA GLU A 78 3.61 -2.24 19.46
C GLU A 78 4.95 -2.29 18.72
N ILE A 79 5.40 -3.46 18.26
CA ILE A 79 6.73 -3.63 17.62
C ILE A 79 6.72 -4.64 16.46
N ALA A 80 6.89 -4.09 15.25
CA ALA A 80 6.84 -4.73 13.94
C ALA A 80 7.95 -5.76 13.66
N SER A 81 7.76 -7.02 14.07
CA SER A 81 8.60 -8.16 13.62
C SER A 81 8.45 -8.38 12.11
N MET A 82 9.53 -8.61 11.34
CA MET A 82 9.44 -8.83 9.89
C MET A 82 10.46 -9.87 9.39
N TYR A 83 10.00 -11.10 9.14
CA TYR A 83 10.86 -12.28 9.01
C TYR A 83 10.37 -13.34 7.99
N SER A 84 11.10 -14.45 7.91
CA SER A 84 10.83 -15.62 7.06
C SER A 84 10.69 -16.89 7.91
N HIS A 85 9.60 -17.66 7.76
CA HIS A 85 9.38 -18.87 8.55
C HIS A 85 8.47 -19.92 7.86
N LYS A 86 8.98 -21.17 7.76
CA LYS A 86 8.37 -22.31 7.05
C LYS A 86 8.14 -22.07 5.55
N GLY A 87 9.01 -21.28 4.91
CA GLY A 87 8.95 -20.96 3.48
C GLY A 87 7.82 -19.99 3.08
N ARG A 88 7.15 -19.43 4.09
CA ARG A 88 6.26 -18.28 4.02
C ARG A 88 6.89 -17.15 4.82
N GLY A 89 6.79 -15.92 4.34
CA GLY A 89 7.24 -14.79 5.14
C GLY A 89 6.20 -14.49 6.20
N ARG A 90 6.64 -14.05 7.35
CA ARG A 90 5.78 -13.76 8.49
C ARG A 90 6.25 -12.41 8.97
N ARG A 91 5.39 -11.40 8.87
CA ARG A 91 5.72 -10.07 9.36
C ARG A 91 4.65 -9.83 10.43
N VAL A 92 4.98 -9.64 11.70
CA VAL A 92 4.01 -9.74 12.80
C VAL A 92 4.35 -8.78 14.00
N HIS A 93 3.99 -7.47 13.94
CA HIS A 93 3.90 -6.36 14.94
C HIS A 93 3.43 -6.62 16.39
N ASN A 94 4.22 -7.32 17.17
CA ASN A 94 3.87 -7.76 18.52
C ASN A 94 3.59 -6.59 19.50
N LEU A 95 2.42 -6.56 20.15
CA LEU A 95 2.12 -5.79 21.35
C LEU A 95 2.91 -6.39 22.51
N ILE A 96 3.85 -5.65 23.10
CA ILE A 96 4.62 -6.09 24.26
C ILE A 96 4.24 -5.26 25.48
N PHE A 97 3.87 -5.92 26.58
CA PHE A 97 3.67 -5.29 27.89
C PHE A 97 4.81 -5.68 28.84
N LEU A 98 5.26 -4.75 29.69
CA LEU A 98 6.33 -4.96 30.67
C LEU A 98 6.00 -4.35 32.05
N PRO A 99 6.55 -4.91 33.15
CA PRO A 99 6.22 -4.50 34.52
C PRO A 99 6.93 -3.25 35.05
N ASP A 100 8.10 -2.90 34.50
CA ASP A 100 8.99 -1.89 35.07
C ASP A 100 9.90 -1.24 34.02
N PHE A 101 10.40 -0.04 34.32
CA PHE A 101 11.29 0.69 33.42
C PHE A 101 12.65 -0.01 33.20
N ALA A 102 13.13 -0.80 34.18
CA ALA A 102 14.39 -1.54 34.04
C ALA A 102 14.28 -2.62 32.96
N SER A 103 13.14 -3.30 32.86
CA SER A 103 12.82 -4.29 31.83
C SER A 103 12.67 -3.64 30.45
N VAL A 104 12.08 -2.45 30.38
CA VAL A 104 12.07 -1.64 29.15
C VAL A 104 13.50 -1.28 28.72
N GLN A 105 14.35 -0.83 29.64
CA GLN A 105 15.74 -0.49 29.33
C GLN A 105 16.58 -1.70 28.89
N LYS A 106 16.37 -2.89 29.49
CA LYS A 106 16.95 -4.16 29.00
C LYS A 106 16.50 -4.44 27.56
N LEU A 107 15.20 -4.33 27.26
CA LEU A 107 14.67 -4.59 25.92
C LEU A 107 15.22 -3.59 24.89
N GLN A 108 15.27 -2.30 25.25
CA GLN A 108 15.85 -1.25 24.42
C GLN A 108 17.34 -1.55 24.12
N LYS A 109 18.13 -1.92 25.14
CA LYS A 109 19.55 -2.31 24.98
C LYS A 109 19.73 -3.53 24.08
N GLU A 110 18.91 -4.58 24.24
CA GLU A 110 19.01 -5.80 23.44
C GLU A 110 18.53 -5.60 21.99
N LEU A 111 17.55 -4.73 21.75
CA LEU A 111 17.14 -4.36 20.41
C LEU A 111 18.20 -3.47 19.73
N LEU A 112 18.80 -2.53 20.45
CA LEU A 112 19.92 -1.71 19.95
C LEU A 112 21.17 -2.54 19.65
N SER A 113 21.50 -3.56 20.46
CA SER A 113 22.62 -4.48 20.16
C SER A 113 22.37 -5.31 18.90
N ARG A 114 21.09 -5.59 18.58
CA ARG A 114 20.61 -6.18 17.32
C ARG A 114 20.39 -5.17 16.19
N ARG A 115 20.84 -3.90 16.37
CA ARG A 115 20.75 -2.78 15.40
C ARG A 115 19.31 -2.36 15.02
N ALA A 116 18.34 -2.55 15.91
CA ALA A 116 17.00 -1.97 15.75
C ALA A 116 17.06 -0.43 15.79
N THR A 117 16.18 0.23 15.04
CA THR A 117 16.00 1.69 15.12
C THR A 117 14.76 1.99 15.95
N LEU A 118 14.95 2.68 17.09
CA LEU A 118 13.89 2.89 18.09
C LEU A 118 13.46 4.36 18.24
N GLY A 119 14.16 5.30 17.60
CA GLY A 119 13.94 6.76 17.73
C GLY A 119 13.42 7.44 16.47
N SER A 120 12.80 6.70 15.55
CA SER A 120 12.30 7.21 14.26
C SER A 120 10.78 7.07 14.09
N ASP A 121 10.14 6.33 14.99
CA ASP A 121 8.71 6.15 15.14
C ASP A 121 8.46 5.55 16.54
N GLY A 122 7.24 5.66 17.08
CA GLY A 122 6.84 5.01 18.32
C GLY A 122 6.64 3.50 18.20
N ARG A 123 6.29 3.00 17.00
CA ARG A 123 6.23 1.58 16.63
C ARG A 123 7.49 1.18 15.84
N PRO A 124 8.56 0.70 16.52
CA PRO A 124 9.79 0.27 15.84
C PRO A 124 9.57 -0.97 14.97
N ILE A 125 10.34 -1.07 13.88
CA ILE A 125 10.35 -2.24 12.97
C ILE A 125 11.65 -3.03 13.12
N VAL A 126 11.53 -4.35 13.28
CA VAL A 126 12.64 -5.25 13.60
C VAL A 126 12.62 -6.52 12.75
N GLY A 127 13.78 -6.92 12.23
CA GLY A 127 13.97 -8.17 11.48
C GLY A 127 14.00 -9.44 12.33
N ILE A 128 13.36 -9.42 13.50
CA ILE A 128 13.37 -10.48 14.52
C ILE A 128 12.07 -11.27 14.40
N SER A 129 12.09 -12.61 14.53
CA SER A 129 10.86 -13.39 14.47
C SER A 129 9.94 -13.13 15.66
N SER A 130 8.63 -13.32 15.53
CA SER A 130 7.70 -13.17 16.66
C SER A 130 8.01 -14.20 17.75
N LYS A 131 8.52 -15.39 17.38
CA LYS A 131 9.07 -16.36 18.33
C LYS A 131 10.31 -15.81 19.05
N ASP A 132 11.31 -15.32 18.31
CA ASP A 132 12.55 -14.78 18.88
C ASP A 132 12.35 -13.49 19.70
N LEU A 133 11.35 -12.67 19.34
CA LEU A 133 11.00 -11.46 20.06
C LEU A 133 10.17 -11.78 21.31
N LEU A 134 9.36 -12.85 21.29
CA LEU A 134 8.76 -13.44 22.50
C LEU A 134 9.85 -13.99 23.42
N SER A 135 10.83 -14.76 22.89
CA SER A 135 12.01 -15.21 23.64
C SER A 135 12.73 -14.02 24.28
N LEU A 136 12.90 -12.91 23.54
CA LEU A 136 13.56 -11.72 24.03
C LEU A 136 12.74 -10.99 25.10
N ALA A 137 11.42 -10.90 24.94
CA ALA A 137 10.51 -10.32 25.92
C ALA A 137 10.55 -11.10 27.25
N LEU A 138 10.49 -12.44 27.17
CA LEU A 138 10.62 -13.34 28.32
C LEU A 138 12.01 -13.29 28.97
N LEU A 139 13.08 -13.10 28.18
CA LEU A 139 14.46 -12.96 28.69
C LEU A 139 14.68 -11.65 29.47
N VAL A 140 14.03 -10.54 29.09
CA VAL A 140 14.14 -9.29 29.85
C VAL A 140 13.24 -9.25 31.08
N SER A 141 12.08 -9.91 31.00
CA SER A 141 11.15 -10.18 32.10
C SER A 141 10.28 -11.40 31.82
N GLU A 142 10.33 -12.42 32.69
CA GLU A 142 9.52 -13.65 32.58
C GLU A 142 8.00 -13.43 32.60
N LYS A 143 7.55 -12.18 32.83
CA LYS A 143 6.14 -11.79 32.96
C LYS A 143 5.68 -10.87 31.82
N ALA A 144 6.38 -10.86 30.68
CA ALA A 144 5.99 -10.15 29.46
C ALA A 144 4.76 -10.79 28.74
N ILE A 145 4.11 -10.02 27.84
CA ILE A 145 2.86 -10.35 27.10
C ILE A 145 3.02 -9.92 25.60
N PHE A 146 2.25 -10.43 24.59
CA PHE A 146 2.72 -10.50 23.15
C PHE A 146 1.66 -10.70 21.94
N ILE A 147 1.39 -9.79 20.93
CA ILE A 147 0.31 -9.92 19.81
C ILE A 147 0.43 -9.07 18.43
N PRO A 148 0.23 -9.49 17.12
CA PRO A 148 1.04 -8.96 15.94
C PRO A 148 0.60 -8.67 14.38
N ALA A 149 1.34 -7.83 13.51
CA ALA A 149 1.24 -7.41 11.98
C ALA A 149 2.50 -7.05 10.92
N HIS A 150 2.43 -6.56 9.60
CA HIS A 150 3.49 -6.65 8.43
C HIS A 150 4.20 -5.41 7.59
N CYS A 151 5.36 -5.52 6.77
CA CYS A 151 6.01 -4.59 5.63
C CYS A 151 7.16 -5.14 4.58
N VAL A 152 7.88 -4.37 3.66
CA VAL A 152 8.82 -4.81 2.46
C VAL A 152 10.22 -4.08 2.05
N LEU A 153 10.77 -4.06 0.74
CA LEU A 153 12.17 -3.92 -0.02
C LEU A 153 12.79 -2.55 -0.66
N PRO A 154 14.15 -2.28 -0.89
CA PRO A 154 14.79 -0.93 -1.20
C PRO A 154 15.18 -0.40 -2.60
N ASN A 155 15.95 -1.12 -3.45
CA ASN A 155 16.52 -0.53 -4.70
C ASN A 155 15.55 -0.62 -5.88
N THR A 156 14.31 -0.94 -5.54
CA THR A 156 13.12 -0.96 -6.38
C THR A 156 12.87 0.44 -6.95
N LEU A 157 12.89 0.57 -8.27
CA LEU A 157 12.47 1.81 -8.92
C LEU A 157 10.93 1.89 -8.97
N VAL A 158 10.39 2.99 -8.47
CA VAL A 158 8.96 3.34 -8.38
C VAL A 158 8.66 4.54 -9.27
N HIS A 159 7.48 4.58 -9.89
CA HIS A 159 7.03 5.73 -10.70
C HIS A 159 6.56 6.87 -9.82
N THR A 160 7.21 8.03 -9.94
CA THR A 160 6.79 9.31 -9.35
C THR A 160 6.50 10.33 -10.46
N ILE A 161 5.90 11.49 -10.13
CA ILE A 161 5.71 12.60 -11.10
C ILE A 161 7.04 13.16 -11.64
N GLY A 162 8.18 12.84 -11.03
CA GLY A 162 9.51 13.17 -11.56
C GLY A 162 10.10 12.12 -12.52
N GLY A 163 9.40 11.00 -12.76
CA GLY A 163 9.93 9.82 -13.45
C GLY A 163 10.23 8.67 -12.47
N MET A 164 11.20 7.80 -12.82
CA MET A 164 11.55 6.66 -11.96
C MET A 164 12.54 7.06 -10.87
N LYS A 165 12.20 6.78 -9.61
CA LYS A 165 13.06 7.02 -8.43
C LYS A 165 13.23 5.74 -7.63
N GLN A 166 14.33 5.53 -6.93
CA GLN A 166 14.46 4.37 -6.03
C GLN A 166 13.57 4.60 -4.81
N ILE A 167 12.89 3.57 -4.31
CA ILE A 167 12.02 3.67 -3.12
C ILE A 167 12.80 4.15 -1.87
N GLN A 168 14.09 3.84 -1.77
CA GLN A 168 14.99 4.41 -0.75
C GLN A 168 15.24 5.93 -0.86
N ASP A 169 15.06 6.52 -2.04
CA ASP A 169 15.31 7.94 -2.31
C ASP A 169 14.01 8.77 -2.29
N ILE A 170 12.84 8.12 -2.27
CA ILE A 170 11.51 8.74 -2.18
C ILE A 170 11.33 9.40 -0.80
N LYS A 171 10.48 10.43 -0.75
CA LYS A 171 10.20 11.22 0.46
C LYS A 171 8.70 11.34 0.66
N VAL A 172 8.29 11.55 1.92
CA VAL A 172 6.91 11.93 2.26
C VAL A 172 6.55 13.23 1.52
N GLY A 173 5.32 13.30 0.99
CA GLY A 173 4.86 14.40 0.14
C GLY A 173 5.22 14.25 -1.36
N GLU A 174 6.03 13.27 -1.76
CA GLU A 174 6.22 12.97 -3.18
C GLU A 174 5.04 12.17 -3.73
N LEU A 175 4.59 12.53 -4.94
CA LEU A 175 3.43 11.90 -5.58
C LEU A 175 3.87 10.70 -6.44
N VAL A 176 3.33 9.52 -6.14
CA VAL A 176 3.53 8.26 -6.87
C VAL A 176 2.30 7.87 -7.68
N TYR A 177 2.51 7.00 -8.67
CA TYR A 177 1.42 6.38 -9.42
C TYR A 177 0.97 5.07 -8.77
N THR A 178 -0.34 4.83 -8.76
CA THR A 178 -1.00 3.74 -8.04
C THR A 178 -1.53 2.63 -8.97
N HIS A 179 -2.07 1.54 -8.41
CA HIS A 179 -2.63 0.44 -9.21
C HIS A 179 -3.89 0.80 -10.02
N GLU A 180 -4.59 1.88 -9.67
CA GLU A 180 -5.69 2.49 -10.43
C GLU A 180 -5.19 3.57 -11.43
N ASN A 181 -3.87 3.72 -11.63
CA ASN A 181 -3.24 4.79 -12.43
C ASN A 181 -3.59 6.21 -11.92
N ARG A 182 -3.89 6.35 -10.63
CA ARG A 182 -4.09 7.65 -9.97
C ARG A 182 -2.74 8.19 -9.49
N LYS A 183 -2.66 9.50 -9.27
CA LYS A 183 -1.52 10.16 -8.63
C LYS A 183 -1.89 10.36 -7.15
N ARG A 184 -1.13 9.77 -6.22
CA ARG A 184 -1.39 9.81 -4.77
C ARG A 184 -0.12 10.08 -3.97
N GLU A 185 -0.29 10.68 -2.81
CA GLU A 185 0.81 11.15 -1.98
C GLU A 185 1.42 9.99 -1.19
N VAL A 186 2.76 9.92 -1.17
CA VAL A 186 3.48 9.09 -0.22
C VAL A 186 3.32 9.72 1.16
N THR A 187 2.45 9.14 1.98
CA THR A 187 2.25 9.56 3.37
C THR A 187 3.37 9.04 4.26
N GLU A 188 4.00 7.93 3.89
CA GLU A 188 5.09 7.33 4.66
C GLU A 188 6.14 6.63 3.79
N VAL A 189 7.41 6.75 4.19
CA VAL A 189 8.50 5.89 3.71
C VAL A 189 8.95 5.01 4.88
N LEU A 190 8.72 3.71 4.74
CA LEU A 190 9.02 2.66 5.71
C LEU A 190 10.36 2.01 5.35
N LYS A 191 11.14 1.57 6.35
CA LYS A 191 12.30 0.70 6.12
C LYS A 191 12.64 -0.20 7.32
N HIS A 192 13.20 -1.37 7.06
CA HIS A 192 13.72 -2.31 8.06
C HIS A 192 14.85 -3.17 7.47
N ASN A 193 15.48 -4.06 8.26
CA ASN A 193 16.41 -5.07 7.73
C ASN A 193 15.68 -6.42 7.60
N HIS A 194 15.80 -7.07 6.43
CA HIS A 194 15.26 -8.39 6.16
C HIS A 194 16.39 -9.42 6.02
N LYS A 195 16.19 -10.60 6.62
CA LYS A 195 17.04 -11.77 6.45
C LYS A 195 16.15 -12.95 6.04
N GLY A 196 16.16 -13.30 4.76
CA GLY A 196 15.14 -14.21 4.21
C GLY A 196 15.27 -14.45 2.71
N LYS A 197 14.17 -14.87 2.06
CA LYS A 197 14.13 -15.16 0.62
C LYS A 197 13.48 -14.02 -0.15
N LEU A 198 14.24 -13.44 -1.09
CA LEU A 198 13.67 -12.63 -2.15
C LEU A 198 13.18 -13.51 -3.29
N TYR A 199 11.97 -13.24 -3.74
CA TYR A 199 11.35 -13.87 -4.90
C TYR A 199 11.49 -12.93 -6.10
N LYS A 200 12.12 -13.41 -7.18
CA LYS A 200 12.23 -12.69 -8.45
C LYS A 200 11.13 -13.16 -9.39
N ILE A 201 10.10 -12.34 -9.59
CA ILE A 201 8.95 -12.64 -10.44
C ILE A 201 9.19 -12.05 -11.83
N GLN A 202 9.46 -12.92 -12.80
CA GLN A 202 9.82 -12.55 -14.17
C GLN A 202 8.67 -12.91 -15.13
N PRO A 203 7.79 -11.97 -15.50
CA PRO A 203 6.76 -12.22 -16.49
C PRO A 203 7.30 -12.32 -17.92
N TRP A 204 6.44 -12.79 -18.82
CA TRP A 204 6.65 -12.55 -20.24
C TRP A 204 6.70 -11.04 -20.51
N TYR A 205 7.43 -10.66 -21.56
CA TYR A 205 7.83 -9.29 -21.88
C TYR A 205 8.82 -8.65 -20.89
N PHE A 206 8.44 -8.41 -19.63
CA PHE A 206 9.33 -7.77 -18.64
C PHE A 206 10.28 -8.79 -18.00
N SER A 207 11.21 -9.30 -18.81
CA SER A 207 12.17 -10.33 -18.39
C SER A 207 13.11 -9.98 -17.21
N PRO A 208 13.41 -8.70 -16.87
CA PRO A 208 14.14 -8.41 -15.64
C PRO A 208 13.39 -8.88 -14.40
N GLY A 209 12.07 -8.71 -14.40
CA GLY A 209 11.20 -9.00 -13.26
C GLY A 209 11.34 -8.03 -12.09
N LEU A 210 10.40 -8.10 -11.16
CA LEU A 210 10.52 -7.47 -9.85
C LEU A 210 11.16 -8.47 -8.87
N GLU A 211 12.09 -8.03 -8.03
CA GLU A 211 12.43 -8.74 -6.80
C GLU A 211 11.57 -8.19 -5.66
N ALA A 212 11.00 -9.09 -4.87
CA ALA A 212 10.09 -8.82 -3.76
C ALA A 212 10.47 -9.68 -2.55
N THR A 213 10.16 -9.23 -1.32
CA THR A 213 10.07 -10.20 -0.20
C THR A 213 8.88 -11.13 -0.43
N GLU A 214 8.93 -12.32 0.17
CA GLU A 214 8.03 -13.42 -0.18
C GLU A 214 6.53 -13.16 0.10
N GLU A 215 6.21 -12.25 1.02
CA GLU A 215 4.84 -11.77 1.29
C GLU A 215 4.54 -10.38 0.69
N HIS A 216 5.32 -9.85 -0.25
CA HIS A 216 4.86 -8.62 -0.90
C HIS A 216 3.64 -8.94 -1.78
N PRO A 217 2.51 -8.23 -1.65
CA PRO A 217 1.38 -8.45 -2.54
C PRO A 217 1.64 -7.74 -3.89
N LEU A 218 1.72 -8.52 -4.96
CA LEU A 218 1.76 -8.04 -6.34
C LEU A 218 0.36 -8.16 -6.96
N LEU A 219 -0.03 -7.19 -7.80
CA LEU A 219 -1.31 -7.24 -8.48
C LEU A 219 -1.28 -8.33 -9.57
N ALA A 220 -2.07 -9.39 -9.40
CA ALA A 220 -2.02 -10.58 -10.24
C ALA A 220 -3.31 -11.42 -10.19
N PHE A 221 -3.39 -12.50 -10.97
CA PHE A 221 -4.39 -13.56 -10.78
C PHE A 221 -3.91 -14.93 -11.27
N LYS A 222 -4.54 -15.98 -10.76
CA LYS A 222 -4.20 -17.37 -11.11
C LYS A 222 -4.93 -17.81 -12.38
N ILE A 223 -4.24 -18.54 -13.26
CA ILE A 223 -4.77 -18.91 -14.58
C ILE A 223 -5.33 -20.35 -14.60
N SER A 224 -6.48 -20.54 -15.24
CA SER A 224 -7.10 -21.86 -15.42
C SER A 224 -6.77 -22.48 -16.79
N TYR A 225 -6.70 -23.79 -16.85
CA TYR A 225 -6.77 -24.53 -18.13
C TYR A 225 -8.22 -24.53 -18.65
N CYS A 226 -8.38 -24.46 -19.97
CA CYS A 226 -9.67 -24.49 -20.64
C CYS A 226 -10.07 -25.94 -20.97
N PRO A 227 -11.23 -26.43 -20.50
CA PRO A 227 -11.70 -27.77 -20.85
C PRO A 227 -11.98 -27.96 -22.35
N SER A 228 -12.28 -26.89 -23.10
CA SER A 228 -12.52 -26.97 -24.55
C SER A 228 -11.25 -27.08 -25.41
N THR A 229 -10.05 -26.79 -24.86
CA THR A 229 -8.82 -26.66 -25.68
C THR A 229 -7.56 -27.26 -25.06
N GLY A 230 -7.65 -27.85 -23.85
CA GLY A 230 -6.50 -28.40 -23.11
C GLY A 230 -5.40 -27.38 -22.75
N SER A 231 -5.62 -26.09 -23.02
CA SER A 231 -4.62 -25.02 -22.95
C SER A 231 -5.10 -23.88 -22.05
N ARG A 232 -4.19 -23.01 -21.61
CA ARG A 232 -4.53 -21.89 -20.70
C ARG A 232 -5.66 -21.04 -21.28
N CYS A 233 -6.72 -20.84 -20.51
CA CYS A 233 -7.87 -20.08 -20.95
C CYS A 233 -7.51 -18.59 -20.97
N ILE A 234 -7.49 -17.94 -22.14
CA ILE A 234 -7.04 -16.54 -22.34
C ILE A 234 -7.93 -15.79 -23.34
N PRO A 235 -8.07 -14.45 -23.25
CA PRO A 235 -9.02 -13.69 -24.06
C PRO A 235 -8.59 -13.45 -25.53
N SER A 236 -7.70 -14.29 -26.08
CA SER A 236 -7.19 -14.15 -27.45
C SER A 236 -8.25 -14.52 -28.49
N VAL A 237 -8.19 -13.91 -29.69
CA VAL A 237 -9.18 -14.14 -30.77
C VAL A 237 -9.25 -15.62 -31.18
N ALA A 238 -8.10 -16.29 -31.28
CA ALA A 238 -8.06 -17.72 -31.62
C ALA A 238 -8.74 -18.57 -30.53
N HIS A 239 -8.47 -18.30 -29.25
CA HIS A 239 -9.07 -19.04 -28.14
C HIS A 239 -10.57 -18.75 -28.00
N LYS A 240 -10.99 -17.48 -28.16
CA LYS A 240 -12.40 -17.05 -28.14
C LYS A 240 -13.29 -17.75 -29.16
N ARG A 241 -12.74 -18.23 -30.29
CA ARG A 241 -13.47 -18.97 -31.33
C ARG A 241 -13.81 -20.42 -30.96
N VAL A 242 -13.04 -21.04 -30.07
CA VAL A 242 -13.15 -22.48 -29.73
C VAL A 242 -13.50 -22.76 -28.26
N CYS A 243 -13.28 -21.78 -27.39
CA CYS A 243 -13.50 -21.90 -25.95
C CYS A 243 -14.98 -21.71 -25.59
N LYS A 244 -15.66 -22.79 -25.21
CA LYS A 244 -17.07 -22.76 -24.79
C LYS A 244 -17.26 -22.21 -23.37
N HIS A 245 -16.25 -22.35 -22.49
CA HIS A 245 -16.37 -22.00 -21.06
C HIS A 245 -15.91 -20.58 -20.70
N LYS A 246 -15.16 -19.92 -21.59
CA LYS A 246 -14.68 -18.53 -21.48
C LYS A 246 -14.16 -18.09 -20.09
N LEU A 247 -13.40 -18.94 -19.40
CA LEU A 247 -12.95 -18.69 -18.02
C LEU A 247 -12.16 -17.38 -17.86
N PHE A 248 -11.51 -16.92 -18.94
CA PHE A 248 -10.82 -15.62 -19.00
C PHE A 248 -11.73 -14.39 -18.75
N GLU A 249 -13.06 -14.52 -18.91
CA GLU A 249 -14.02 -13.44 -18.63
C GLU A 249 -14.30 -13.29 -17.12
N LYS A 250 -13.77 -14.20 -16.28
CA LYS A 250 -13.86 -14.18 -14.81
C LYS A 250 -12.53 -13.84 -14.12
N TYR A 251 -11.45 -13.66 -14.88
CA TYR A 251 -10.14 -13.35 -14.32
C TYR A 251 -10.08 -11.90 -13.85
N LEU A 252 -9.42 -11.67 -12.72
CA LEU A 252 -9.58 -10.41 -12.01
C LEU A 252 -8.33 -10.07 -11.18
N PRO A 253 -7.71 -8.89 -11.34
CA PRO A 253 -6.55 -8.49 -10.57
C PRO A 253 -6.85 -8.47 -9.06
N GLN A 254 -6.11 -9.27 -8.31
CA GLN A 254 -6.17 -9.37 -6.87
C GLN A 254 -4.74 -9.31 -6.32
N TRP A 255 -4.60 -8.96 -5.04
CA TRP A 255 -3.29 -8.91 -4.39
C TRP A 255 -2.81 -10.33 -4.07
N LEU A 256 -1.75 -10.77 -4.74
CA LEU A 256 -1.15 -12.09 -4.54
C LEU A 256 0.29 -11.96 -4.05
N LEU A 257 0.58 -12.69 -2.98
CA LEU A 257 1.89 -12.73 -2.34
C LEU A 257 2.93 -13.34 -3.27
N ALA A 258 4.15 -12.80 -3.24
CA ALA A 258 5.24 -13.18 -4.14
C ALA A 258 5.54 -14.69 -4.17
N LYS A 259 5.37 -15.39 -3.05
CA LYS A 259 5.49 -16.87 -2.95
C LYS A 259 4.32 -17.65 -3.56
N ASP A 260 3.11 -17.07 -3.56
CA ASP A 260 1.86 -17.76 -3.90
C ASP A 260 1.58 -17.73 -5.39
N LEU A 261 2.32 -16.90 -6.13
CA LEU A 261 2.38 -16.85 -7.58
C LEU A 261 3.08 -18.09 -8.15
N ARG A 262 2.58 -18.58 -9.29
CA ARG A 262 3.14 -19.75 -9.99
C ARG A 262 3.52 -19.39 -11.43
N VAL A 263 4.40 -20.18 -12.04
CA VAL A 263 4.81 -19.99 -13.45
C VAL A 263 3.63 -20.24 -14.38
N GLY A 264 2.96 -19.16 -14.76
CA GLY A 264 1.79 -19.14 -15.63
C GLY A 264 0.66 -18.25 -15.14
N ASP A 265 0.59 -17.99 -13.83
CA ASP A 265 -0.27 -16.96 -13.25
C ASP A 265 0.08 -15.59 -13.84
N VAL A 266 -0.84 -14.65 -13.85
CA VAL A 266 -0.74 -13.43 -14.67
C VAL A 266 -0.49 -12.22 -13.78
N LEU A 267 0.67 -11.58 -13.94
CA LEU A 267 0.92 -10.25 -13.39
C LEU A 267 0.10 -9.21 -14.15
N VAL A 268 -0.40 -8.24 -13.41
CA VAL A 268 -1.22 -7.14 -13.91
C VAL A 268 -0.44 -5.84 -13.72
N TYR A 269 -0.33 -5.06 -14.79
CA TYR A 269 0.36 -3.78 -14.81
C TYR A 269 -0.59 -2.71 -15.35
N PRO A 270 -0.82 -1.57 -14.66
CA PRO A 270 -1.70 -0.53 -15.17
C PRO A 270 -1.14 0.13 -16.43
N ARG A 271 -2.05 0.51 -17.33
CA ARG A 271 -1.78 1.29 -18.55
C ARG A 271 -1.98 2.76 -18.20
N PHE A 272 -0.96 3.58 -18.46
CA PHE A 272 -0.98 5.01 -18.14
C PHE A 272 -1.92 5.74 -19.12
N ILE A 273 -3.21 5.88 -18.81
CA ILE A 273 -4.22 6.44 -19.73
C ILE A 273 -4.29 7.98 -19.73
N ASN A 274 -3.96 8.62 -18.61
CA ASN A 274 -4.08 10.07 -18.41
C ASN A 274 -3.32 10.84 -19.49
N THR A 275 -3.95 11.83 -20.13
CA THR A 275 -3.37 12.56 -21.27
C THR A 275 -3.49 14.06 -21.05
N THR A 276 -2.36 14.76 -21.11
CA THR A 276 -2.23 16.20 -20.88
C THR A 276 -1.90 16.87 -22.21
N PRO A 277 -2.84 17.61 -22.84
CA PRO A 277 -2.59 18.27 -24.11
C PRO A 277 -1.64 19.46 -23.94
N MET A 278 -0.37 19.30 -24.33
CA MET A 278 0.63 20.37 -24.34
C MET A 278 1.00 20.69 -25.79
N SER A 279 0.62 21.88 -26.27
CA SER A 279 0.81 22.30 -27.68
C SER A 279 2.09 23.10 -27.94
N THR A 280 2.74 23.59 -26.89
CA THR A 280 3.81 24.59 -27.00
C THR A 280 4.77 24.51 -25.83
N LEU A 281 6.07 24.54 -26.13
CA LEU A 281 7.15 24.71 -25.18
C LEU A 281 7.63 26.17 -25.21
N HIS A 282 7.94 26.73 -24.04
CA HIS A 282 8.32 28.13 -23.84
C HIS A 282 9.80 28.27 -23.50
N LEU A 283 10.64 28.63 -24.47
CA LEU A 283 12.08 28.73 -24.31
C LEU A 283 12.51 29.74 -23.24
N ASP A 284 11.74 30.83 -23.11
CA ASP A 284 11.87 31.90 -22.12
C ASP A 284 11.58 31.45 -20.68
N LYS A 285 10.87 30.33 -20.51
CA LYS A 285 10.59 29.69 -19.22
C LYS A 285 11.51 28.51 -18.95
N GLU A 286 11.99 27.85 -20.00
CA GLU A 286 12.89 26.70 -19.85
C GLU A 286 14.34 27.11 -19.59
N LEU A 287 14.80 28.23 -20.16
CA LEU A 287 16.21 28.65 -20.16
C LEU A 287 16.36 30.13 -19.80
N PRO A 288 17.53 30.59 -19.31
CA PRO A 288 17.77 31.98 -18.89
C PRO A 288 18.00 32.94 -20.07
N TYR A 289 17.15 32.87 -21.11
CA TYR A 289 17.16 33.78 -22.26
C TYR A 289 15.92 34.68 -22.23
N GLN A 290 16.12 35.99 -22.34
CA GLN A 290 15.02 36.94 -22.46
C GLN A 290 14.47 36.96 -23.89
N ALA A 291 13.14 36.94 -24.02
CA ALA A 291 12.46 37.13 -25.29
C ALA A 291 12.10 38.62 -25.51
N ILE A 292 12.40 39.14 -26.69
CA ILE A 292 12.04 40.50 -27.13
C ILE A 292 11.16 40.36 -28.37
N ASN A 293 10.00 41.02 -28.39
CA ASN A 293 9.02 40.91 -29.48
C ASN A 293 8.65 39.46 -29.87
N LYS A 294 8.56 38.58 -28.86
CA LYS A 294 8.31 37.13 -28.96
C LYS A 294 9.46 36.29 -29.57
N GLN A 295 10.64 36.88 -29.75
CA GLN A 295 11.82 36.23 -30.32
C GLN A 295 12.98 36.18 -29.33
N ILE A 296 13.80 35.13 -29.41
CA ILE A 296 15.05 34.97 -28.65
C ILE A 296 16.22 35.02 -29.62
N LYS A 297 17.12 35.98 -29.43
CA LYS A 297 18.35 36.12 -30.23
C LYS A 297 19.55 35.60 -29.44
N THR A 298 20.27 34.62 -29.99
CA THR A 298 21.39 33.97 -29.29
C THR A 298 22.74 34.56 -29.68
N GLY A 299 23.29 35.44 -28.84
CA GLY A 299 24.61 36.04 -29.04
C GLY A 299 24.61 37.35 -29.82
N GLY A 300 25.76 37.70 -30.42
CA GLY A 300 26.00 39.00 -31.06
C GLY A 300 25.26 39.24 -32.38
N SER A 301 25.77 40.14 -33.22
CA SER A 301 25.10 40.59 -34.46
C SER A 301 24.66 39.44 -35.37
N ARG A 302 25.48 38.39 -35.50
CA ARG A 302 25.24 37.17 -36.30
C ARG A 302 24.46 36.05 -35.58
N GLY A 303 23.90 36.31 -34.41
CA GLY A 303 23.14 35.32 -33.63
C GLY A 303 21.85 34.90 -34.33
N HIS A 304 21.55 33.59 -34.36
CA HIS A 304 20.27 33.06 -34.85
C HIS A 304 19.10 33.60 -34.02
N ILE A 305 17.95 33.74 -34.66
CA ILE A 305 16.72 34.24 -34.06
C ILE A 305 15.71 33.09 -34.01
N PHE A 306 15.31 32.73 -32.80
CA PHE A 306 14.29 31.71 -32.54
C PHE A 306 12.96 32.40 -32.21
N ASP A 307 11.82 31.80 -32.56
CA ASP A 307 10.57 32.09 -31.85
C ASP A 307 10.74 31.61 -30.40
N GLN A 308 10.26 32.37 -29.42
CA GLN A 308 10.26 31.94 -28.01
C GLN A 308 9.42 30.65 -27.80
N LYS A 309 8.51 30.33 -28.72
CA LYS A 309 7.61 29.18 -28.70
C LYS A 309 8.02 28.10 -29.71
N ILE A 310 8.31 26.91 -29.21
CA ILE A 310 8.39 25.70 -30.05
C ILE A 310 7.03 25.02 -30.02
N LYS A 311 6.46 24.70 -31.19
CA LYS A 311 5.23 23.91 -31.29
C LYS A 311 5.53 22.44 -30.98
N ILE A 312 4.81 21.86 -30.02
CA ILE A 312 4.89 20.43 -29.73
C ILE A 312 3.96 19.73 -30.72
N ASN A 313 4.55 19.19 -31.79
CA ASN A 313 3.87 18.50 -32.88
C ASN A 313 4.59 17.19 -33.23
N GLU A 314 4.07 16.49 -34.24
CA GLU A 314 4.62 15.22 -34.71
C GLU A 314 6.09 15.33 -35.18
N ASP A 315 6.47 16.44 -35.82
CA ASP A 315 7.85 16.72 -36.22
C ASP A 315 8.79 16.88 -35.01
N PHE A 316 8.42 17.73 -34.04
CA PHE A 316 9.20 17.88 -32.79
C PHE A 316 9.37 16.53 -32.08
N CYS A 317 8.29 15.77 -31.92
CA CYS A 317 8.32 14.47 -31.27
C CYS A 317 9.17 13.43 -32.02
N ARG A 318 9.14 13.42 -33.36
CA ARG A 318 9.98 12.56 -34.21
C ARG A 318 11.46 12.92 -34.10
N LEU A 319 11.79 14.22 -34.08
CA LEU A 319 13.16 14.71 -33.88
C LEU A 319 13.69 14.38 -32.48
N VAL A 320 12.84 14.43 -31.44
CA VAL A 320 13.20 13.98 -30.09
C VAL A 320 13.47 12.47 -30.06
N GLY A 321 12.68 11.66 -30.77
CA GLY A 321 12.96 10.22 -30.95
C GLY A 321 14.34 9.96 -31.56
N TYR A 322 14.65 10.63 -32.68
CA TYR A 322 15.97 10.56 -33.32
C TYR A 322 17.11 11.03 -32.40
N TYR A 323 16.87 12.05 -31.57
CA TYR A 323 17.88 12.53 -30.62
C TYR A 323 18.12 11.54 -29.48
N LEU A 324 17.09 10.84 -29.01
CA LEU A 324 17.23 9.88 -27.92
C LEU A 324 17.93 8.59 -28.38
N ALA A 325 17.80 8.22 -29.66
CA ALA A 325 18.72 7.32 -30.36
C ALA A 325 20.10 7.99 -30.60
N GLU A 326 20.33 8.51 -31.80
CA GLU A 326 21.65 8.90 -32.33
C GLU A 326 22.19 10.25 -31.83
N GLY A 327 21.40 10.97 -31.06
CA GLY A 327 21.73 12.30 -30.56
C GLY A 327 22.81 12.31 -29.49
N SER A 328 23.67 13.31 -29.57
CA SER A 328 24.67 13.69 -28.57
C SER A 328 24.76 15.22 -28.48
N LEU A 329 25.39 15.76 -27.43
CA LEU A 329 25.57 17.21 -27.27
C LEU A 329 26.94 17.57 -26.70
N SER A 330 27.30 18.86 -26.86
CA SER A 330 28.43 19.46 -26.18
C SER A 330 28.10 20.91 -25.82
N ILE A 331 27.76 21.15 -24.55
CA ILE A 331 27.44 22.50 -24.04
C ILE A 331 28.63 23.45 -24.25
N THR A 332 29.84 23.01 -23.91
CA THR A 332 31.09 23.78 -24.07
C THR A 332 31.35 24.21 -25.52
N LYS A 333 30.91 23.41 -26.51
CA LYS A 333 31.02 23.69 -27.94
C LYS A 333 29.70 24.15 -28.58
N GLY A 334 28.68 24.45 -27.77
CA GLY A 334 27.38 24.96 -28.17
C GLY A 334 26.68 24.21 -29.31
N HIS A 335 26.66 22.87 -29.29
CA HIS A 335 26.01 22.09 -30.36
C HIS A 335 25.29 20.82 -29.89
N ILE A 336 24.45 20.29 -30.79
CA ILE A 336 24.01 18.90 -30.79
C ILE A 336 24.46 18.21 -32.09
N SER A 337 24.73 16.91 -32.04
CA SER A 337 25.11 16.05 -33.17
C SER A 337 24.22 14.81 -33.23
N PHE A 338 23.88 14.37 -34.44
CA PHE A 338 23.25 13.06 -34.72
C PHE A 338 24.20 12.24 -35.61
N ALA A 339 24.37 10.94 -35.35
CA ALA A 339 25.27 10.08 -36.12
C ALA A 339 24.52 8.88 -36.73
N PHE A 340 24.57 8.72 -38.05
CA PHE A 340 23.90 7.66 -38.80
C PHE A 340 24.89 6.85 -39.65
N ASN A 341 24.45 5.72 -40.21
CA ASN A 341 25.16 5.03 -41.27
C ASN A 341 24.96 5.74 -42.62
N GLN A 342 25.93 5.61 -43.54
CA GLN A 342 25.80 6.04 -44.94
C GLN A 342 24.74 5.25 -45.74
N SER A 343 24.19 4.16 -45.21
CA SER A 343 23.02 3.50 -45.81
C SER A 343 21.67 4.02 -45.30
N GLU A 344 21.66 5.05 -44.44
CA GLU A 344 20.47 5.57 -43.75
C GLU A 344 20.10 6.99 -44.21
N ASP A 345 20.43 7.34 -45.45
CA ASP A 345 20.26 8.69 -46.02
C ASP A 345 18.84 9.26 -45.83
N SER A 346 17.80 8.42 -45.92
CA SER A 346 16.41 8.85 -45.69
C SER A 346 16.14 9.37 -44.27
N TYR A 347 16.86 8.88 -43.25
CA TYR A 347 16.78 9.39 -41.87
C TYR A 347 17.65 10.65 -41.70
N VAL A 348 18.79 10.69 -42.40
CA VAL A 348 19.67 11.85 -42.45
C VAL A 348 18.94 13.06 -43.07
N ASP A 349 18.15 12.87 -44.12
CA ASP A 349 17.33 13.91 -44.74
C ASP A 349 16.11 14.29 -43.89
N ASP A 350 15.41 13.31 -43.30
CA ASP A 350 14.29 13.57 -42.38
C ASP A 350 14.74 14.44 -41.20
N VAL A 351 15.89 14.14 -40.59
CA VAL A 351 16.47 14.95 -39.51
C VAL A 351 16.78 16.39 -39.97
N LYS A 352 17.31 16.61 -41.19
CA LYS A 352 17.53 17.99 -41.71
C LYS A 352 16.22 18.77 -41.84
N GLU A 353 15.21 18.15 -42.45
CA GLU A 353 13.90 18.79 -42.66
C GLU A 353 13.22 19.11 -41.31
N LEU A 354 13.32 18.20 -40.35
CA LEU A 354 12.83 18.38 -38.99
C LEU A 354 13.55 19.52 -38.24
N ILE A 355 14.87 19.66 -38.40
CA ILE A 355 15.65 20.75 -37.80
C ILE A 355 15.20 22.12 -38.34
N GLU A 356 14.96 22.23 -39.66
CA GLU A 356 14.45 23.47 -40.24
C GLU A 356 13.01 23.76 -39.80
N LYS A 357 12.11 22.76 -39.82
CA LYS A 357 10.71 22.90 -39.37
C LYS A 357 10.56 23.30 -37.91
N VAL A 358 11.40 22.75 -37.02
CA VAL A 358 11.27 22.92 -35.56
C VAL A 358 12.03 24.14 -35.04
N PHE A 359 13.19 24.49 -35.62
CA PHE A 359 14.08 25.56 -35.11
C PHE A 359 14.38 26.68 -36.11
N GLY A 360 13.93 26.57 -37.37
CA GLY A 360 14.28 27.51 -38.45
C GLY A 360 15.75 27.44 -38.90
N ILE A 361 16.52 26.44 -38.46
CA ILE A 361 17.96 26.34 -38.75
C ILE A 361 18.17 25.63 -40.10
N LYS A 362 18.33 26.43 -41.16
CA LYS A 362 18.54 25.94 -42.55
C LYS A 362 19.91 25.29 -42.82
N HIS A 363 20.85 25.38 -41.88
CA HIS A 363 22.27 25.07 -42.12
C HIS A 363 22.88 24.18 -41.02
N SER A 364 22.57 22.88 -41.07
CA SER A 364 23.34 21.85 -40.38
C SER A 364 24.64 21.55 -41.10
N ARG A 365 25.74 21.31 -40.38
CA ARG A 365 26.96 20.75 -40.99
C ARG A 365 26.84 19.23 -41.10
N ILE A 366 27.25 18.67 -42.23
CA ILE A 366 27.22 17.23 -42.50
C ILE A 366 28.66 16.75 -42.69
N TYR A 367 29.07 15.75 -41.92
CA TYR A 367 30.43 15.21 -41.91
C TYR A 367 30.43 13.73 -42.28
N GLY A 368 31.13 13.37 -43.36
CA GLY A 368 31.41 11.98 -43.70
C GLY A 368 32.53 11.41 -42.82
N ARG A 369 32.24 10.37 -42.03
CA ARG A 369 33.21 9.71 -41.16
C ARG A 369 34.06 8.71 -41.96
N LEU A 370 35.13 9.24 -42.57
CA LEU A 370 36.05 8.58 -43.53
C LEU A 370 36.29 7.08 -43.32
N ASN A 371 36.58 6.65 -42.09
CA ASN A 371 37.01 5.27 -41.82
C ASN A 371 35.88 4.29 -41.48
N ASN A 372 34.63 4.77 -41.29
CA ASN A 372 33.58 4.01 -40.61
C ASN A 372 32.22 3.98 -41.32
N LYS A 373 32.12 4.46 -42.56
CA LYS A 373 30.86 4.59 -43.32
C LYS A 373 29.73 5.31 -42.55
N GLY A 374 30.10 6.32 -41.75
CA GLY A 374 29.15 7.12 -40.98
C GLY A 374 28.88 8.49 -41.58
N VAL A 375 27.73 9.07 -41.26
CA VAL A 375 27.36 10.46 -41.49
C VAL A 375 27.07 11.10 -40.14
N GLU A 376 27.59 12.30 -39.89
CA GLU A 376 27.27 13.08 -38.69
C GLU A 376 26.66 14.44 -39.05
N ILE A 377 25.50 14.74 -38.49
CA ILE A 377 24.77 16.01 -38.67
C ILE A 377 24.97 16.83 -37.40
N THR A 378 25.68 17.96 -37.49
CA THR A 378 25.98 18.84 -36.33
C THR A 378 25.26 20.19 -36.47
N ILE A 379 24.55 20.58 -35.41
CA ILE A 379 23.84 21.86 -35.28
C ILE A 379 24.54 22.72 -34.24
N TYR A 380 25.19 23.80 -34.67
CA TYR A 380 25.82 24.77 -33.76
C TYR A 380 24.80 25.79 -33.25
N SER A 381 24.03 25.40 -32.23
CA SER A 381 23.18 26.29 -31.44
C SER A 381 23.36 26.01 -29.94
N LYS A 382 23.86 27.01 -29.20
CA LYS A 382 24.01 26.94 -27.74
C LYS A 382 22.65 26.73 -27.06
N LEU A 383 21.63 27.52 -27.44
CA LEU A 383 20.28 27.43 -26.90
C LEU A 383 19.67 26.04 -27.10
N VAL A 384 19.83 25.43 -28.29
CA VAL A 384 19.30 24.08 -28.54
C VAL A 384 20.09 23.03 -27.75
N SER A 385 21.41 23.18 -27.62
CA SER A 385 22.25 22.31 -26.77
C SER A 385 21.85 22.38 -25.29
N GLU A 386 21.58 23.57 -24.76
CA GLU A 386 21.12 23.77 -23.37
C GLU A 386 19.69 23.27 -23.15
N LEU A 387 18.79 23.47 -24.13
CA LEU A 387 17.43 22.93 -24.09
C LEU A 387 17.45 21.40 -24.04
N PHE A 388 18.26 20.76 -24.90
CA PHE A 388 18.33 19.31 -25.00
C PHE A 388 19.06 18.70 -23.80
N ALA A 389 20.03 19.40 -23.21
CA ALA A 389 20.60 19.05 -21.92
C ALA A 389 19.52 19.03 -20.82
N LYS A 390 18.71 20.10 -20.70
CA LYS A 390 17.67 20.22 -19.67
C LYS A 390 16.53 19.20 -19.83
N LEU A 391 16.08 18.95 -21.06
CA LEU A 391 14.90 18.10 -21.32
C LEU A 391 15.23 16.61 -21.36
N PHE A 392 16.38 16.22 -21.90
CA PHE A 392 16.64 14.83 -22.31
C PHE A 392 17.75 14.14 -21.53
N TYR A 393 18.23 14.74 -20.44
CA TYR A 393 19.13 14.10 -19.48
C TYR A 393 18.58 14.24 -18.05
N ILE A 394 18.58 13.14 -17.30
CA ILE A 394 18.11 13.12 -15.90
C ILE A 394 19.20 13.52 -14.89
N ASP A 395 20.47 13.45 -15.28
CA ASP A 395 21.62 13.81 -14.44
C ASP A 395 22.87 14.13 -15.28
N THR A 396 23.83 14.82 -14.69
CA THR A 396 25.15 15.08 -15.23
C THR A 396 26.14 13.94 -14.92
N PRO A 397 27.20 13.73 -15.72
CA PRO A 397 27.47 14.33 -17.02
C PRO A 397 26.52 13.80 -18.11
N HIS A 398 26.31 14.59 -19.17
CA HIS A 398 25.41 14.29 -20.29
C HIS A 398 25.88 13.09 -21.14
N ARG A 399 25.69 11.87 -20.62
CA ARG A 399 26.05 10.57 -21.23
C ARG A 399 24.81 9.77 -21.59
N ALA A 400 24.95 8.81 -22.51
CA ALA A 400 23.83 7.97 -22.98
C ALA A 400 23.06 7.27 -21.85
N LEU A 401 23.75 6.82 -20.79
CA LEU A 401 23.14 6.19 -19.62
C LEU A 401 22.29 7.14 -18.75
N ASN A 402 22.48 8.46 -18.90
CA ASN A 402 21.70 9.51 -18.24
C ASN A 402 20.62 10.12 -19.16
N LYS A 403 20.41 9.62 -20.40
CA LYS A 403 19.30 10.09 -21.25
C LYS A 403 17.95 9.81 -20.59
N GLY A 404 16.93 10.61 -20.88
CA GLY A 404 15.58 10.44 -20.35
C GLY A 404 14.50 11.22 -21.12
N LEU A 405 13.26 11.11 -20.65
CA LEU A 405 12.12 11.94 -21.05
C LEU A 405 11.45 12.52 -19.80
N PRO A 406 10.95 13.77 -19.82
CA PRO A 406 10.21 14.35 -18.71
C PRO A 406 8.78 13.78 -18.63
N ASP A 407 8.19 13.73 -17.43
CA ASP A 407 6.87 13.14 -17.15
C ASP A 407 5.75 13.65 -18.10
N TRP A 408 5.77 14.94 -18.44
CA TRP A 408 4.78 15.52 -19.35
C TRP A 408 4.81 14.89 -20.75
N MET A 409 5.96 14.38 -21.22
CA MET A 409 6.05 13.65 -22.50
C MET A 409 5.46 12.24 -22.43
N LEU A 410 5.39 11.64 -21.23
CA LEU A 410 4.68 10.37 -20.98
C LEU A 410 3.15 10.56 -20.99
N HIS A 411 2.68 11.80 -20.88
CA HIS A 411 1.26 12.18 -20.94
C HIS A 411 0.83 12.87 -22.23
N LEU A 412 1.70 13.04 -23.23
CA LEU A 412 1.30 13.57 -24.54
C LEU A 412 0.26 12.66 -25.25
N PRO A 413 -0.60 13.22 -26.13
CA PRO A 413 -1.47 12.45 -27.02
C PRO A 413 -0.74 11.30 -27.73
N GLU A 414 -1.41 10.14 -27.86
CA GLU A 414 -0.80 8.90 -28.39
C GLU A 414 -0.15 9.08 -29.78
N ASN A 415 -0.70 9.91 -30.68
CA ASN A 415 -0.09 10.17 -31.99
C ASN A 415 1.28 10.86 -31.88
N LEU A 416 1.46 11.79 -30.94
CA LEU A 416 2.75 12.43 -30.69
C LEU A 416 3.76 11.44 -30.10
N GLN A 417 3.29 10.53 -29.24
CA GLN A 417 4.14 9.49 -28.66
C GLN A 417 4.54 8.40 -29.66
N ALA A 418 3.69 8.10 -30.64
CA ALA A 418 4.03 7.23 -31.77
C ALA A 418 5.22 7.79 -32.56
N GLN A 419 5.30 9.12 -32.72
CA GLN A 419 6.41 9.78 -33.41
C GLN A 419 7.73 9.72 -32.61
N ILE A 420 7.68 9.83 -31.27
CA ILE A 420 8.87 9.59 -30.41
C ILE A 420 9.37 8.15 -30.58
N LEU A 421 8.44 7.18 -30.59
CA LEU A 421 8.79 5.77 -30.81
C LEU A 421 9.34 5.55 -32.23
N LEU A 422 8.77 6.16 -33.27
CA LEU A 422 9.25 6.06 -34.65
C LEU A 422 10.69 6.57 -34.79
N GLY A 423 10.98 7.77 -34.27
CA GLY A 423 12.33 8.36 -34.35
C GLY A 423 13.38 7.53 -33.59
N TRP A 424 13.05 7.04 -32.38
CA TRP A 424 13.97 6.18 -31.62
C TRP A 424 14.16 4.80 -32.27
N TRP A 425 13.10 4.24 -32.88
CA TRP A 425 13.15 2.92 -33.49
C TRP A 425 13.89 2.90 -34.84
N ARG A 426 13.88 4.01 -35.59
CA ARG A 426 14.62 4.13 -36.85
C ARG A 426 16.14 4.17 -36.65
N GLY A 427 16.62 4.86 -35.61
CA GLY A 427 18.04 4.86 -35.23
C GLY A 427 18.41 3.60 -34.44
N ASP A 428 18.35 3.68 -33.12
CA ASP A 428 18.88 2.65 -32.20
C ASP A 428 17.98 1.39 -32.08
N HIS A 429 16.97 1.20 -32.95
CA HIS A 429 16.16 -0.03 -33.07
C HIS A 429 15.62 -0.62 -31.75
N GLY A 430 15.38 0.23 -30.74
CA GLY A 430 14.92 -0.17 -29.42
C GLY A 430 15.99 -0.57 -28.40
N TYR A 431 17.27 -0.24 -28.64
CA TYR A 431 18.33 -0.32 -27.63
C TYR A 431 18.42 0.97 -26.81
N THR A 432 19.02 0.89 -25.62
CA THR A 432 19.52 2.04 -24.85
C THR A 432 20.39 1.58 -23.68
N THR A 433 21.27 2.45 -23.17
CA THR A 433 22.00 2.23 -21.90
C THR A 433 21.35 2.93 -20.69
N SER A 434 20.32 3.77 -20.89
CA SER A 434 19.60 4.43 -19.80
C SER A 434 18.42 3.59 -19.29
N ARG A 435 18.43 3.28 -18.00
CA ARG A 435 17.31 2.61 -17.31
C ARG A 435 16.08 3.52 -17.17
N ALA A 436 16.29 4.83 -17.06
CA ALA A 436 15.21 5.82 -16.99
C ALA A 436 14.49 5.91 -18.35
N PHE A 437 15.25 6.12 -19.44
CA PHE A 437 14.69 6.18 -20.80
C PHE A 437 14.07 4.84 -21.23
N MET A 438 14.64 3.69 -20.84
CA MET A 438 13.99 2.39 -20.98
C MET A 438 12.59 2.38 -20.35
N ASN A 439 12.44 2.89 -19.13
CA ASN A 439 11.13 2.96 -18.48
C ASN A 439 10.18 3.96 -19.14
N SER A 440 10.68 5.10 -19.63
CA SER A 440 9.92 6.07 -20.43
C SER A 440 9.36 5.43 -21.72
N MET A 441 10.21 4.76 -22.50
CA MET A 441 9.79 4.10 -23.74
C MET A 441 8.94 2.87 -23.50
N LYS A 442 9.09 2.18 -22.37
CA LYS A 442 8.13 1.18 -21.89
C LYS A 442 6.75 1.81 -21.72
N VAL A 443 6.61 2.91 -20.99
CA VAL A 443 5.31 3.60 -20.79
C VAL A 443 4.69 4.03 -22.13
N ILE A 444 5.49 4.60 -23.03
CA ILE A 444 5.03 4.98 -24.38
C ILE A 444 4.54 3.75 -25.18
N CYS A 445 5.30 2.64 -25.21
CA CYS A 445 4.86 1.42 -25.89
C CYS A 445 3.51 0.91 -25.33
N LEU A 446 3.38 0.84 -24.00
CA LEU A 446 2.16 0.36 -23.34
C LEU A 446 0.96 1.28 -23.64
N ARG A 447 1.16 2.60 -23.68
CA ARG A 447 0.14 3.56 -24.14
C ARG A 447 -0.30 3.27 -25.57
N LEU A 448 0.63 3.07 -26.51
CA LEU A 448 0.34 2.78 -27.92
C LEU A 448 -0.28 1.40 -28.20
N GLY A 449 -0.50 0.56 -27.18
CA GLY A 449 -1.02 -0.80 -27.35
C GLY A 449 0.04 -1.81 -27.78
N ILE A 450 1.28 -1.61 -27.36
CA ILE A 450 2.46 -2.43 -27.70
C ILE A 450 3.09 -2.91 -26.39
N ILE A 451 3.26 -4.23 -26.19
CA ILE A 451 4.06 -4.72 -25.06
C ILE A 451 5.51 -4.90 -25.52
N PRO A 452 6.48 -4.18 -24.95
CA PRO A 452 7.89 -4.38 -25.29
C PRO A 452 8.46 -5.58 -24.50
N SER A 453 9.05 -6.56 -25.21
CA SER A 453 9.95 -7.51 -24.55
C SER A 453 11.24 -6.79 -24.20
N ILE A 454 11.48 -6.54 -22.90
CA ILE A 454 12.68 -5.87 -22.42
C ILE A 454 13.70 -6.94 -22.02
N GLY A 455 14.83 -6.97 -22.71
CA GLY A 455 16.02 -7.74 -22.33
C GLY A 455 17.10 -6.84 -21.74
N ILE A 456 17.90 -7.39 -20.81
CA ILE A 456 19.11 -6.76 -20.28
C ILE A 456 20.30 -7.62 -20.69
N HIS A 457 21.31 -6.99 -21.29
CA HIS A 457 22.65 -7.55 -21.45
C HIS A 457 23.52 -6.83 -20.41
N SER A 458 24.00 -7.56 -19.40
CA SER A 458 24.75 -6.92 -18.32
C SER A 458 26.18 -6.58 -18.76
N ALA A 459 26.73 -5.48 -18.24
CA ALA A 459 28.13 -5.13 -18.49
C ALA A 459 29.08 -6.22 -17.96
N GLU A 460 28.72 -6.85 -16.84
CA GLU A 460 29.51 -7.90 -16.18
C GLU A 460 29.59 -9.18 -17.04
N ASP A 461 28.48 -9.62 -17.63
CA ASP A 461 28.47 -10.79 -18.52
C ASP A 461 29.22 -10.51 -19.83
N HIS A 462 29.14 -9.27 -20.33
CA HIS A 462 29.92 -8.87 -21.50
C HIS A 462 31.42 -8.83 -21.21
N LEU A 463 31.84 -8.37 -20.02
CA LEU A 463 33.25 -8.42 -19.57
C LEU A 463 33.73 -9.86 -19.37
N LYS A 464 32.88 -10.77 -18.85
CA LYS A 464 33.18 -12.21 -18.75
C LYS A 464 33.33 -12.89 -20.12
N SER A 465 32.67 -12.37 -21.16
CA SER A 465 32.78 -12.90 -22.53
C SER A 465 34.09 -12.51 -23.27
N GLY A 466 34.98 -11.74 -22.62
CA GLY A 466 36.29 -11.36 -23.16
C GLY A 466 36.32 -9.97 -23.81
N ASN A 467 37.52 -9.54 -24.24
CA ASN A 467 37.69 -8.27 -24.95
C ASN A 467 37.15 -8.38 -26.38
N HIS A 468 36.01 -7.75 -26.66
CA HIS A 468 35.47 -7.67 -28.01
C HIS A 468 36.33 -6.74 -28.87
N GLN A 469 37.15 -7.30 -29.75
CA GLN A 469 37.88 -6.54 -30.75
C GLN A 469 36.97 -6.20 -31.94
N TYR A 470 36.75 -4.91 -32.16
CA TYR A 470 36.06 -4.40 -33.34
C TYR A 470 36.98 -3.40 -34.06
N GLN A 471 37.35 -3.69 -35.31
CA GLN A 471 38.24 -2.84 -36.12
C GLN A 471 39.54 -2.46 -35.38
N GLY A 472 40.17 -3.43 -34.71
CA GLY A 472 41.41 -3.24 -33.93
C GLY A 472 41.24 -2.51 -32.59
N ARG A 473 40.02 -2.11 -32.20
CA ARG A 473 39.74 -1.48 -30.91
C ARG A 473 39.15 -2.49 -29.93
N ASN A 474 39.71 -2.55 -28.71
CA ASN A 474 39.11 -3.29 -27.60
C ASN A 474 37.88 -2.53 -27.08
N ILE A 475 36.68 -3.07 -27.30
CA ILE A 475 35.44 -2.55 -26.73
C ILE A 475 35.24 -3.13 -25.32
N LYS A 476 34.79 -2.29 -24.39
CA LYS A 476 34.38 -2.67 -23.04
C LYS A 476 33.00 -2.08 -22.74
N ALA A 477 32.08 -2.88 -22.19
CA ALA A 477 30.82 -2.35 -21.67
C ALA A 477 31.08 -1.60 -20.36
N THR A 478 30.52 -0.39 -20.26
CA THR A 478 30.60 0.47 -19.05
C THR A 478 29.23 0.65 -18.37
N ALA A 479 28.17 0.09 -18.94
CA ALA A 479 26.80 0.14 -18.44
C ALA A 479 26.01 -1.06 -19.01
N ASN A 480 24.91 -1.43 -18.37
CA ASN A 480 24.00 -2.44 -18.90
C ASN A 480 23.28 -1.93 -20.16
N LEU A 481 23.12 -2.81 -21.17
CA LEU A 481 22.38 -2.52 -22.38
C LEU A 481 20.96 -3.09 -22.28
N TYR A 482 19.97 -2.20 -22.32
CA TYR A 482 18.55 -2.56 -22.42
C TYR A 482 18.19 -2.71 -23.90
N SER A 483 17.33 -3.68 -24.23
CA SER A 483 16.95 -4.00 -25.62
C SER A 483 15.49 -4.41 -25.74
N PHE A 484 14.80 -3.85 -26.74
CA PHE A 484 13.36 -4.03 -26.94
C PHE A 484 13.05 -5.02 -28.06
N ARG A 485 11.97 -5.79 -27.92
CA ARG A 485 11.32 -6.51 -29.03
C ARG A 485 9.81 -6.31 -28.92
N LEU A 486 9.26 -5.49 -29.79
CA LEU A 486 7.87 -5.03 -29.72
C LEU A 486 6.87 -6.13 -30.12
N ALA A 487 5.85 -6.34 -29.28
CA ALA A 487 4.65 -7.11 -29.63
C ALA A 487 3.46 -6.16 -29.74
N PHE A 488 3.07 -5.86 -30.98
CA PHE A 488 1.93 -4.99 -31.29
C PHE A 488 0.60 -5.69 -31.03
N PHE A 489 -0.18 -5.21 -30.06
CA PHE A 489 -1.57 -5.63 -29.85
C PHE A 489 -2.55 -4.78 -30.64
N LYS A 490 -2.26 -3.48 -30.73
CA LYS A 490 -2.87 -2.49 -31.62
C LYS A 490 -1.76 -1.85 -32.49
N ASP A 491 -2.12 -1.27 -33.62
CA ASP A 491 -1.25 -0.36 -34.38
C ASP A 491 -2.09 0.82 -34.92
N SER A 492 -2.63 1.64 -34.01
CA SER A 492 -3.51 2.76 -34.37
C SER A 492 -2.81 3.88 -35.15
N TYR A 493 -1.47 3.85 -35.23
CA TYR A 493 -0.63 4.91 -35.79
C TYR A 493 0.21 4.41 -36.97
N ASN A 494 -0.13 3.23 -37.51
CA ASN A 494 0.48 2.63 -38.70
C ASN A 494 2.01 2.48 -38.61
N LEU A 495 2.57 2.34 -37.40
CA LEU A 495 4.01 2.21 -37.18
C LEU A 495 4.58 0.97 -37.88
N LEU A 496 3.77 -0.09 -38.03
CA LEU A 496 4.18 -1.26 -38.78
C LEU A 496 4.42 -0.96 -40.26
N LEU A 497 3.85 0.10 -40.87
CA LEU A 497 4.10 0.44 -42.28
C LEU A 497 5.55 0.87 -42.55
N ASP A 498 6.24 1.43 -41.56
CA ASP A 498 7.64 1.82 -41.69
C ASP A 498 8.57 0.58 -41.78
N PRO A 499 9.60 0.60 -42.66
CA PRO A 499 10.53 -0.53 -42.84
C PRO A 499 11.26 -0.96 -41.57
N SER A 500 11.60 -0.05 -40.65
CA SER A 500 12.31 -0.37 -39.39
C SER A 500 11.52 -1.33 -38.47
N PHE A 501 10.19 -1.37 -38.63
CA PHE A 501 9.30 -2.28 -37.90
C PHE A 501 9.04 -3.62 -38.63
N ALA A 502 9.68 -3.90 -39.77
CA ALA A 502 9.51 -5.15 -40.51
C ALA A 502 9.81 -6.42 -39.67
N ASN A 503 10.78 -6.33 -38.75
CA ASN A 503 11.10 -7.41 -37.80
C ASN A 503 10.01 -7.64 -36.74
N SER A 504 9.13 -6.66 -36.51
CA SER A 504 7.96 -6.73 -35.64
C SER A 504 6.75 -7.32 -36.38
N ARG A 505 6.53 -6.96 -37.65
CA ARG A 505 5.51 -7.58 -38.54
C ARG A 505 5.60 -9.11 -38.50
N ARG A 506 6.82 -9.66 -38.63
CA ARG A 506 7.11 -11.10 -38.65
C ARG A 506 6.77 -11.85 -37.34
N LYS A 507 6.42 -11.15 -36.25
CA LYS A 507 6.24 -11.73 -34.91
C LYS A 507 4.83 -11.56 -34.32
N LEU A 508 3.91 -10.93 -35.05
CA LEU A 508 2.54 -10.60 -34.62
C LEU A 508 1.74 -11.78 -34.02
N ASN A 509 2.04 -13.02 -34.45
CA ASN A 509 1.31 -14.22 -34.05
C ASN A 509 1.78 -14.87 -32.74
N ARG A 510 2.88 -14.41 -32.11
CA ARG A 510 3.44 -14.99 -30.88
C ARG A 510 3.23 -14.09 -29.65
N LYS A 511 1.96 -13.90 -29.28
CA LYS A 511 1.52 -13.03 -28.17
C LYS A 511 1.44 -13.81 -26.86
N HIS A 512 2.33 -13.48 -25.92
CA HIS A 512 2.41 -14.07 -24.57
C HIS A 512 1.80 -13.16 -23.49
N GLY A 513 0.58 -12.68 -23.71
CA GLY A 513 -0.13 -11.75 -22.83
C GLY A 513 -1.28 -11.04 -23.56
N TRP A 514 -1.88 -10.02 -22.95
CA TRP A 514 -2.86 -9.13 -23.59
C TRP A 514 -2.89 -7.72 -22.95
N ILE A 515 -3.61 -6.80 -23.58
CA ILE A 515 -3.82 -5.41 -23.14
C ILE A 515 -5.32 -5.10 -23.26
N ASP A 516 -5.85 -4.27 -22.37
CA ASP A 516 -7.12 -3.55 -22.56
C ASP A 516 -6.95 -2.03 -22.38
N GLU A 517 -8.02 -1.31 -22.02
CA GLU A 517 -7.98 0.14 -21.82
C GLU A 517 -7.15 0.52 -20.59
N SER A 518 -7.28 -0.22 -19.49
CA SER A 518 -6.72 0.13 -18.18
C SER A 518 -5.50 -0.70 -17.79
N TYR A 519 -5.32 -1.90 -18.34
CA TYR A 519 -4.33 -2.87 -17.85
C TYR A 519 -3.60 -3.66 -18.96
N ILE A 520 -2.41 -4.12 -18.59
CA ILE A 520 -1.56 -5.04 -19.35
C ILE A 520 -1.38 -6.31 -18.53
N TYR A 521 -1.55 -7.45 -19.20
CA TYR A 521 -1.70 -8.77 -18.59
C TYR A 521 -0.58 -9.70 -19.08
N MET A 522 0.33 -10.05 -18.18
CA MET A 522 1.57 -10.74 -18.51
C MET A 522 1.72 -12.02 -17.67
N PRO A 523 1.50 -13.21 -18.26
CA PRO A 523 1.76 -14.48 -17.60
C PRO A 523 3.21 -14.56 -17.09
N ILE A 524 3.40 -15.15 -15.91
CA ILE A 524 4.69 -15.33 -15.28
C ILE A 524 5.47 -16.38 -16.07
N ARG A 525 6.67 -16.01 -16.54
CA ARG A 525 7.55 -16.89 -17.32
C ARG A 525 8.49 -17.68 -16.42
N LYS A 526 9.00 -17.05 -15.35
CA LYS A 526 9.90 -17.65 -14.37
C LYS A 526 9.69 -16.99 -13.01
N ILE A 527 9.82 -17.79 -11.96
CA ILE A 527 10.07 -17.32 -10.59
C ILE A 527 11.39 -17.93 -10.16
N SER A 528 12.22 -17.20 -9.44
CA SER A 528 13.43 -17.73 -8.80
C SER A 528 13.70 -17.04 -7.47
N THR A 529 14.00 -17.82 -6.44
CA THR A 529 14.33 -17.32 -5.11
C THR A 529 15.83 -17.15 -4.91
N ARG A 530 16.25 -16.13 -4.17
CA ARG A 530 17.60 -16.03 -3.60
C ARG A 530 17.54 -15.62 -2.14
N ASN A 531 18.49 -16.08 -1.34
CA ASN A 531 18.65 -15.56 0.02
C ASN A 531 19.15 -14.11 -0.04
N TYR A 532 18.75 -13.31 0.93
CA TYR A 532 19.12 -11.90 1.07
C TYR A 532 19.23 -11.52 2.54
N GLU A 533 20.18 -10.64 2.83
CA GLU A 533 20.36 -10.00 4.13
C GLU A 533 20.75 -8.54 3.88
N GLY A 534 19.92 -7.60 4.35
CA GLY A 534 20.11 -6.16 4.13
C GLY A 534 18.85 -5.35 4.38
N GLU A 535 18.94 -4.03 4.19
CA GLU A 535 17.78 -3.14 4.31
C GLU A 535 16.71 -3.48 3.27
N VAL A 536 15.47 -3.10 3.58
CA VAL A 536 14.23 -3.29 2.82
C VAL A 536 13.27 -2.11 3.12
N PHE A 537 12.50 -1.60 2.15
CA PHE A 537 11.67 -0.38 2.22
C PHE A 537 10.22 -0.61 1.72
N ASN A 538 9.24 0.13 2.24
CA ASN A 538 7.86 0.16 1.74
C ASN A 538 7.36 1.62 1.63
N LEU A 539 6.28 1.86 0.88
CA LEU A 539 5.58 3.14 0.88
C LEU A 539 4.16 2.96 1.41
N GLU A 540 3.73 3.85 2.30
CA GLU A 540 2.31 4.11 2.50
C GLU A 540 1.88 5.21 1.53
N VAL A 541 0.73 5.00 0.89
CA VAL A 541 0.26 5.83 -0.22
C VAL A 541 -1.22 6.13 -0.03
N ASP A 542 -1.56 7.41 0.01
CA ASP A 542 -2.91 7.90 0.31
C ASP A 542 -3.99 7.27 -0.60
N GLU A 543 -5.18 7.03 -0.02
CA GLU A 543 -6.36 6.30 -0.54
C GLU A 543 -6.13 4.90 -1.13
N ASP A 544 -5.21 4.77 -2.08
CA ASP A 544 -5.02 3.64 -2.98
C ASP A 544 -4.14 2.54 -2.43
N ASN A 545 -3.44 2.80 -1.32
CA ASN A 545 -2.74 1.76 -0.56
C ASN A 545 -1.72 0.96 -1.43
N SER A 546 -1.15 1.60 -2.47
CA SER A 546 -0.39 0.89 -3.52
C SER A 546 0.45 1.82 -4.40
N TYR A 547 1.47 1.25 -5.05
CA TYR A 547 2.35 1.98 -5.97
C TYR A 547 2.82 1.11 -7.16
N ILE A 548 3.22 1.76 -8.26
CA ILE A 548 3.74 1.08 -9.47
C ILE A 548 5.28 1.04 -9.43
N THR A 549 5.86 -0.16 -9.54
CA THR A 549 7.30 -0.38 -9.76
C THR A 549 7.63 -0.46 -11.26
N GLU A 550 8.90 -0.65 -11.65
CA GLU A 550 9.25 -0.90 -13.05
C GLU A 550 8.42 -2.01 -13.72
N PHE A 551 8.09 -3.11 -13.01
CA PHE A 551 7.59 -4.34 -13.65
C PHE A 551 6.34 -4.97 -13.00
N ALA A 552 5.86 -4.46 -11.86
CA ALA A 552 4.57 -4.83 -11.24
C ALA A 552 3.94 -3.65 -10.48
N ALA A 553 2.62 -3.66 -10.29
CA ALA A 553 1.95 -2.87 -9.25
C ALA A 553 1.93 -3.66 -7.93
N VAL A 554 2.08 -2.97 -6.80
CA VAL A 554 2.27 -3.56 -5.46
C VAL A 554 1.54 -2.77 -4.36
N HIS A 555 1.30 -3.40 -3.20
CA HIS A 555 0.48 -2.86 -2.09
C HIS A 555 1.30 -2.42 -0.86
N ASN A 556 0.75 -1.47 -0.09
CA ASN A 556 1.23 -0.98 1.21
C ASN A 556 0.83 -1.92 2.38
N CYS A 557 0.82 -1.46 3.64
CA CYS A 557 0.75 -2.37 4.79
C CYS A 557 0.01 -1.90 6.09
N TRP A 558 -1.34 -2.08 6.20
CA TRP A 558 -2.17 -2.76 7.27
C TRP A 558 -3.70 -2.60 6.93
N THR A 559 -4.80 -2.83 7.69
CA THR A 559 -5.23 -3.13 9.09
C THR A 559 -6.12 -4.42 9.18
N PRO A 560 -6.29 -5.07 10.36
CA PRO A 560 -6.44 -6.53 10.69
C PRO A 560 -5.94 -7.66 9.78
N TRP A 561 -5.78 -7.43 8.48
CA TRP A 561 -5.22 -8.31 7.43
C TRP A 561 -3.94 -9.07 7.87
N PHE A 562 -3.19 -8.47 8.80
CA PHE A 562 -1.90 -8.91 9.31
C PHE A 562 -1.88 -9.53 10.72
N GLY A 563 -2.99 -9.52 11.46
CA GLY A 563 -3.10 -10.09 12.82
C GLY A 563 -2.58 -11.54 12.92
N ILE A 564 -2.33 -12.12 14.10
CA ILE A 564 -1.77 -13.51 14.15
C ILE A 564 -2.62 -14.54 13.38
N PHE A 565 -3.95 -14.40 13.41
CA PHE A 565 -4.91 -15.17 12.62
C PHE A 565 -5.39 -14.47 11.33
N GLY A 566 -4.79 -13.34 10.97
CA GLY A 566 -5.01 -12.63 9.72
C GLY A 566 -4.70 -13.50 8.48
N SER A 567 -5.08 -12.99 7.31
CA SER A 567 -4.85 -13.64 6.02
C SER A 567 -3.36 -13.71 5.65
N GLU A 568 -2.59 -12.70 6.07
CA GLU A 568 -1.21 -12.49 5.64
C GLU A 568 -0.18 -13.13 6.56
N SER A 569 -0.40 -13.06 7.89
CA SER A 569 0.41 -13.79 8.88
C SER A 569 0.44 -15.27 8.52
N GLY A 570 -0.70 -15.75 7.99
CA GLY A 570 -0.81 -16.99 7.26
C GLY A 570 -0.73 -18.22 8.11
N TYR A 571 -0.62 -18.04 9.42
CA TYR A 571 -0.66 -19.13 10.38
C TYR A 571 -2.08 -19.66 10.47
N GLU A 572 -2.20 -20.97 10.64
CA GLU A 572 -3.49 -21.63 10.89
C GLU A 572 -3.59 -22.12 12.34
N SER A 573 -2.50 -22.02 13.12
CA SER A 573 -2.49 -22.10 14.60
C SER A 573 -1.35 -21.26 15.23
N LEU A 574 -1.41 -20.97 16.54
CA LEU A 574 -0.30 -20.33 17.27
C LEU A 574 0.93 -21.25 17.34
N GLU A 575 0.75 -22.57 17.43
CA GLU A 575 1.86 -23.55 17.40
C GLU A 575 2.65 -23.50 16.09
N GLU A 576 2.00 -23.14 14.98
CA GLU A 576 2.70 -22.93 13.71
C GLU A 576 3.66 -21.72 13.78
N CYS A 577 3.37 -20.72 14.63
CA CYS A 577 4.13 -19.48 14.79
C CYS A 577 5.18 -19.53 15.92
N PHE A 578 4.76 -19.92 17.12
CA PHE A 578 5.53 -19.81 18.35
C PHE A 578 6.16 -21.14 18.78
N GLU A 579 5.68 -22.26 18.22
CA GLU A 579 6.22 -23.61 18.42
C GLU A 579 6.27 -23.97 19.93
N ASP A 580 7.44 -24.28 20.47
CA ASP A 580 7.66 -24.54 21.90
C ASP A 580 7.29 -23.36 22.83
N LEU A 581 7.23 -22.13 22.32
CA LEU A 581 6.85 -20.95 23.12
C LEU A 581 5.35 -20.62 23.09
N THR A 582 4.53 -21.48 22.48
CA THR A 582 3.08 -21.22 22.32
C THR A 582 2.33 -21.17 23.66
N GLU A 583 2.81 -21.86 24.69
CA GLU A 583 2.23 -21.80 26.04
C GLU A 583 2.40 -20.43 26.74
N TYR A 584 3.30 -19.57 26.24
CA TYR A 584 3.55 -18.23 26.76
C TYR A 584 2.68 -17.16 26.09
N ILE A 585 1.91 -17.51 25.06
CA ILE A 585 0.85 -16.66 24.51
C ILE A 585 -0.40 -16.83 25.37
N TYR A 586 -0.59 -15.91 26.31
CA TYR A 586 -1.68 -15.98 27.30
C TYR A 586 -3.01 -15.35 26.83
N GLY A 587 -2.96 -14.45 25.84
CA GLY A 587 -4.14 -13.77 25.32
C GLY A 587 -3.95 -13.25 23.90
N ILE A 588 -5.06 -13.00 23.22
CA ILE A 588 -5.14 -12.51 21.83
C ILE A 588 -6.11 -11.33 21.79
N GLU A 589 -5.74 -10.33 21.00
CA GLU A 589 -6.52 -9.11 20.77
C GLU A 589 -7.55 -9.33 19.65
N THR A 590 -8.78 -8.83 19.85
CA THR A 590 -9.85 -8.80 18.84
C THR A 590 -9.52 -7.81 17.73
N GLY A 591 -9.25 -6.56 18.12
CA GLY A 591 -9.00 -5.40 17.27
C GLY A 591 -10.20 -4.99 16.42
N LEU A 592 -10.14 -3.75 15.92
CA LEU A 592 -11.19 -2.95 15.24
C LEU A 592 -11.93 -3.56 14.01
N SER A 593 -11.86 -4.87 13.75
CA SER A 593 -12.67 -5.57 12.73
C SER A 593 -13.01 -7.02 13.10
N SER A 594 -12.78 -7.46 14.34
CA SER A 594 -13.36 -8.71 14.87
C SER A 594 -13.87 -8.50 16.30
N ASP A 595 -14.79 -9.35 16.77
CA ASP A 595 -15.34 -9.30 18.14
C ASP A 595 -15.07 -10.62 18.91
N PRO A 596 -15.40 -10.70 20.21
CA PRO A 596 -15.20 -11.91 20.99
C PRO A 596 -15.98 -13.12 20.49
N ALA A 597 -17.23 -12.98 20.01
CA ALA A 597 -17.99 -14.11 19.48
C ALA A 597 -17.38 -14.64 18.18
N MET A 598 -16.88 -13.75 17.29
CA MET A 598 -16.07 -14.16 16.13
C MET A 598 -14.88 -15.01 16.58
N ASN A 599 -14.16 -14.61 17.62
CA ASN A 599 -12.98 -15.30 18.13
C ASN A 599 -13.30 -16.60 18.90
N TRP A 600 -14.40 -16.67 19.66
CA TRP A 600 -14.84 -17.88 20.38
C TRP A 600 -15.06 -19.09 19.46
N ARG A 601 -15.19 -18.87 18.14
CA ARG A 601 -15.36 -19.93 17.15
C ARG A 601 -14.10 -20.76 16.89
N ILE A 602 -12.93 -20.22 17.21
CA ILE A 602 -11.62 -20.87 17.04
C ILE A 602 -11.31 -21.61 18.35
N LYS A 603 -11.31 -22.95 18.34
CA LYS A 603 -11.14 -23.79 19.55
C LYS A 603 -9.77 -23.61 20.20
N GLU A 604 -8.75 -23.29 19.41
CA GLU A 604 -7.41 -23.02 19.91
C GLU A 604 -7.37 -21.80 20.86
N LEU A 605 -8.30 -20.86 20.73
CA LEU A 605 -8.39 -19.71 21.63
C LEU A 605 -9.03 -20.05 22.98
N ASP A 606 -9.49 -21.28 23.23
CA ASP A 606 -10.15 -21.69 24.48
C ASP A 606 -9.24 -21.68 25.72
N ASN A 607 -7.92 -21.74 25.51
CA ASN A 607 -6.90 -21.61 26.54
C ASN A 607 -6.22 -20.21 26.52
N ARG A 608 -6.85 -19.22 25.88
CA ARG A 608 -6.37 -17.83 25.73
C ARG A 608 -7.40 -16.83 26.24
N SER A 609 -6.96 -15.78 26.92
CA SER A 609 -7.79 -14.60 27.15
C SER A 609 -8.12 -13.91 25.83
N ILE A 610 -9.39 -13.57 25.62
CA ILE A 610 -9.77 -12.61 24.59
C ILE A 610 -9.64 -11.21 25.20
N LEU A 611 -8.87 -10.36 24.54
CA LEU A 611 -8.58 -8.98 24.93
C LEU A 611 -9.08 -8.05 23.81
N SER A 612 -9.43 -6.82 24.19
CA SER A 612 -9.94 -5.78 23.29
C SER A 612 -9.42 -4.43 23.76
N PHE A 613 -8.87 -3.62 22.85
CA PHE A 613 -8.20 -2.35 23.13
C PHE A 613 -8.33 -1.38 21.95
N SER A 614 -8.21 -0.08 22.22
CA SER A 614 -8.73 0.95 21.31
C SER A 614 -7.92 1.28 20.06
N ASP A 615 -6.65 0.86 19.94
CA ASP A 615 -5.73 1.38 18.91
C ASP A 615 -5.81 2.93 18.81
N ALA A 616 -5.66 3.59 19.96
CA ALA A 616 -5.91 5.03 20.07
C ALA A 616 -4.78 5.89 19.49
N HIS A 617 -4.90 6.21 18.20
CA HIS A 617 -4.16 7.27 17.53
C HIS A 617 -4.60 8.71 17.94
N SER A 618 -5.67 8.85 18.74
CA SER A 618 -6.13 10.16 19.26
C SER A 618 -6.99 10.03 20.53
N LEU A 619 -6.99 11.07 21.37
CA LEU A 619 -7.70 11.08 22.66
C LEU A 619 -9.21 10.71 22.59
N PRO A 620 -10.00 11.15 21.59
CA PRO A 620 -11.42 10.77 21.50
C PRO A 620 -11.66 9.28 21.25
N ASN A 621 -10.67 8.56 20.70
CA ASN A 621 -10.76 7.14 20.35
C ASN A 621 -10.51 6.21 21.54
N LEU A 622 -9.91 6.71 22.64
CA LEU A 622 -9.66 5.93 23.86
C LEU A 622 -10.95 5.25 24.35
N GLY A 623 -10.84 4.00 24.77
CA GLY A 623 -11.95 3.21 25.31
C GLY A 623 -13.09 2.89 24.33
N ARG A 624 -12.91 3.07 23.01
CA ARG A 624 -13.86 2.55 22.00
C ARG A 624 -13.88 1.01 21.97
N GLU A 625 -12.72 0.42 22.24
CA GLU A 625 -12.48 -0.98 22.57
C GLU A 625 -11.70 -1.00 23.89
N SER A 626 -12.02 -1.92 24.80
CA SER A 626 -11.35 -2.03 26.11
C SER A 626 -11.69 -3.34 26.85
N THR A 627 -10.78 -3.76 27.74
CA THR A 627 -10.91 -5.01 28.50
C THR A 627 -11.24 -4.72 29.96
N VAL A 628 -12.23 -5.41 30.53
CA VAL A 628 -12.59 -5.32 31.95
C VAL A 628 -12.02 -6.53 32.69
N PHE A 629 -11.11 -6.28 33.61
CA PHE A 629 -10.44 -7.30 34.43
C PHE A 629 -11.27 -7.65 35.66
N ALA A 630 -11.34 -8.94 36.02
CA ALA A 630 -12.14 -9.40 37.17
C ALA A 630 -11.42 -9.22 38.53
N GLY A 631 -10.08 -9.17 38.53
CA GLY A 631 -9.28 -8.90 39.72
C GLY A 631 -9.40 -7.46 40.24
N ASP A 632 -8.53 -7.10 41.17
CA ASP A 632 -8.45 -5.75 41.74
C ASP A 632 -7.25 -4.99 41.17
N LEU A 633 -7.41 -3.71 40.83
CA LEU A 633 -6.35 -2.85 40.31
C LEU A 633 -5.14 -2.75 41.27
N SER A 634 -5.37 -2.85 42.58
CA SER A 634 -4.30 -2.91 43.61
C SER A 634 -3.47 -4.20 43.58
N SER A 635 -3.90 -5.23 42.83
CA SER A 635 -3.08 -6.42 42.56
C SER A 635 -1.92 -6.14 41.59
N GLY A 636 -1.87 -4.95 40.98
CA GLY A 636 -0.76 -4.50 40.15
C GLY A 636 -0.60 -5.26 38.84
N TYR A 637 0.58 -5.10 38.22
CA TYR A 637 0.94 -5.79 36.99
C TYR A 637 0.90 -7.31 37.15
N LEU A 638 1.34 -7.85 38.29
CA LEU A 638 1.31 -9.30 38.54
C LEU A 638 -0.13 -9.82 38.65
N GLY A 639 -1.05 -9.02 39.17
CA GLY A 639 -2.49 -9.28 39.11
C GLY A 639 -3.00 -9.33 37.68
N MET A 640 -2.71 -8.30 36.87
CA MET A 640 -3.10 -8.26 35.45
C MET A 640 -2.51 -9.42 34.65
N PHE A 641 -1.22 -9.72 34.79
CA PHE A 641 -0.53 -10.84 34.14
C PHE A 641 -1.18 -12.19 34.51
N ARG A 642 -1.43 -12.42 35.80
CA ARG A 642 -2.14 -13.61 36.28
C ARG A 642 -3.54 -13.67 35.67
N ASP A 643 -4.27 -12.57 35.66
CA ASP A 643 -5.66 -12.55 35.20
C ASP A 643 -5.76 -12.77 33.67
N ILE A 644 -4.78 -12.32 32.88
CA ILE A 644 -4.65 -12.71 31.46
C ILE A 644 -4.30 -14.20 31.33
N LYS A 645 -3.34 -14.70 32.12
CA LYS A 645 -2.91 -16.11 32.09
C LYS A 645 -3.99 -17.11 32.54
N GLU A 646 -4.82 -16.73 33.50
CA GLU A 646 -5.86 -17.56 34.11
C GLU A 646 -7.27 -17.26 33.54
N GLN A 647 -7.37 -16.47 32.47
CA GLN A 647 -8.63 -16.05 31.82
C GLN A 647 -9.64 -15.34 32.75
N LYS A 648 -9.16 -14.62 33.77
CA LYS A 648 -9.96 -13.84 34.72
C LYS A 648 -10.33 -12.44 34.17
N ILE A 649 -10.79 -12.44 32.93
CA ILE A 649 -11.42 -11.27 32.29
C ILE A 649 -12.90 -11.28 32.67
N ALA A 650 -13.44 -10.14 33.12
CA ALA A 650 -14.86 -10.00 33.45
C ALA A 650 -15.73 -9.77 32.21
N GLY A 651 -15.14 -9.17 31.18
CA GLY A 651 -15.76 -8.90 29.88
C GLY A 651 -14.96 -7.87 29.09
N THR A 652 -15.49 -7.47 27.94
CA THR A 652 -14.92 -6.40 27.10
C THR A 652 -16.00 -5.41 26.65
N TYR A 653 -15.57 -4.19 26.31
CA TYR A 653 -16.36 -3.27 25.51
C TYR A 653 -15.77 -3.28 24.10
N GLU A 654 -16.64 -3.42 23.11
CA GLU A 654 -16.24 -3.56 21.70
C GLU A 654 -16.79 -2.42 20.85
N PHE A 655 -16.00 -2.00 19.87
CA PHE A 655 -16.47 -1.22 18.74
C PHE A 655 -17.16 -2.16 17.73
N TYR A 656 -18.06 -1.65 16.90
CA TYR A 656 -18.75 -2.50 15.91
C TYR A 656 -17.78 -2.90 14.79
N PRO A 657 -17.34 -4.18 14.70
CA PRO A 657 -16.39 -4.60 13.67
C PRO A 657 -16.96 -4.40 12.26
N GLU A 658 -18.29 -4.33 12.12
CA GLU A 658 -19.00 -3.98 10.89
C GLU A 658 -18.66 -2.58 10.35
N GLU A 659 -18.23 -1.62 11.17
CA GLU A 659 -17.72 -0.34 10.65
C GLU A 659 -16.38 -0.51 9.90
N GLY A 660 -15.64 -1.59 10.19
CA GLY A 660 -14.35 -1.89 9.58
C GLY A 660 -14.39 -2.07 8.06
N LYS A 661 -13.45 -1.41 7.35
CA LYS A 661 -13.32 -1.38 5.87
C LYS A 661 -13.34 -2.75 5.17
N TYR A 662 -13.03 -3.82 5.90
CA TYR A 662 -12.82 -5.16 5.38
C TYR A 662 -13.57 -6.22 6.19
N HIS A 663 -14.67 -5.87 6.86
CA HIS A 663 -15.40 -6.80 7.71
C HIS A 663 -16.07 -7.94 6.91
N TYR A 664 -16.91 -7.60 5.94
CA TYR A 664 -17.55 -8.58 5.04
C TYR A 664 -16.79 -8.76 3.71
N THR A 665 -17.01 -9.93 3.10
CA THR A 665 -16.51 -10.24 1.76
C THR A 665 -17.29 -9.43 0.72
N GLY A 666 -16.61 -8.78 -0.24
CA GLY A 666 -17.32 -7.92 -1.19
C GLY A 666 -16.48 -7.33 -2.33
N HIS A 667 -17.10 -6.45 -3.11
CA HIS A 667 -16.51 -5.74 -4.24
C HIS A 667 -17.19 -4.37 -4.42
N ARG A 668 -16.51 -3.31 -3.96
CA ARG A 668 -17.01 -1.92 -3.84
C ARG A 668 -17.57 -1.40 -5.16
N ASN A 669 -16.85 -1.68 -6.25
CA ASN A 669 -17.12 -1.16 -7.59
C ASN A 669 -18.40 -1.74 -8.24
N CYS A 670 -19.10 -2.67 -7.58
CA CYS A 670 -20.44 -3.12 -8.00
C CYS A 670 -21.48 -3.06 -6.88
N ASN A 671 -21.17 -2.40 -5.75
CA ASN A 671 -21.98 -2.38 -4.53
C ASN A 671 -22.40 -3.79 -4.06
N VAL A 672 -21.48 -4.77 -4.15
CA VAL A 672 -21.75 -6.17 -3.79
C VAL A 672 -21.05 -6.50 -2.49
N LYS A 673 -21.86 -6.90 -1.51
CA LYS A 673 -21.45 -7.35 -0.18
C LYS A 673 -22.09 -8.71 0.12
N TYR A 674 -21.30 -9.65 0.61
CA TYR A 674 -21.67 -11.03 0.90
C TYR A 674 -21.42 -11.34 2.38
N THR A 675 -22.39 -11.96 3.04
CA THR A 675 -22.17 -12.68 4.30
C THR A 675 -21.35 -13.95 4.04
N PRO A 676 -20.76 -14.60 5.06
CA PRO A 676 -20.05 -15.87 4.84
C PRO A 676 -20.94 -16.99 4.27
N ASN A 677 -22.26 -16.95 4.54
CA ASN A 677 -23.20 -17.85 3.89
C ASN A 677 -23.39 -17.52 2.40
N ASP A 678 -23.41 -16.24 2.02
CA ASP A 678 -23.37 -15.85 0.60
C ASP A 678 -22.08 -16.32 -0.06
N THR A 679 -20.91 -16.17 0.58
CA THR A 679 -19.64 -16.69 0.07
C THR A 679 -19.68 -18.21 -0.14
N LYS A 680 -20.27 -18.95 0.80
CA LYS A 680 -20.42 -20.43 0.69
C LYS A 680 -21.38 -20.85 -0.42
N GLN A 681 -22.51 -20.16 -0.59
CA GLN A 681 -23.54 -20.52 -1.57
C GLN A 681 -23.26 -20.00 -2.98
N LYS A 682 -22.71 -18.79 -3.10
CA LYS A 682 -22.52 -18.03 -4.35
C LYS A 682 -21.05 -17.95 -4.78
N GLY A 683 -20.13 -18.44 -3.94
CA GLY A 683 -18.68 -18.37 -4.11
C GLY A 683 -18.09 -17.01 -3.73
N THR A 684 -16.76 -16.90 -3.68
CA THR A 684 -16.02 -15.62 -3.62
C THR A 684 -16.07 -14.84 -4.94
N ILE A 685 -17.17 -14.95 -5.70
CA ILE A 685 -17.33 -14.38 -7.04
C ILE A 685 -18.55 -13.46 -7.09
N CYS A 686 -18.31 -12.20 -7.46
CA CYS A 686 -19.30 -11.15 -7.60
C CYS A 686 -20.38 -11.53 -8.61
N PRO A 687 -21.69 -11.42 -8.28
CA PRO A 687 -22.76 -11.87 -9.17
C PRO A 687 -22.98 -10.90 -10.34
N VAL A 688 -22.63 -9.62 -10.18
CA VAL A 688 -22.78 -8.57 -11.19
C VAL A 688 -21.73 -8.73 -12.29
N CYS A 689 -20.45 -8.63 -11.94
CA CYS A 689 -19.33 -8.52 -12.88
C CYS A 689 -18.45 -9.77 -12.97
N LYS A 690 -18.81 -10.85 -12.26
CA LYS A 690 -18.09 -12.15 -12.21
C LYS A 690 -16.62 -12.06 -11.75
N ARG A 691 -16.31 -10.98 -11.03
CA ARG A 691 -15.03 -10.63 -10.41
C ARG A 691 -14.80 -11.39 -9.10
N GLY A 692 -13.55 -11.59 -8.70
CA GLY A 692 -13.24 -12.02 -7.33
C GLY A 692 -13.71 -10.99 -6.30
N LEU A 693 -14.19 -11.46 -5.15
CA LEU A 693 -14.52 -10.63 -4.00
C LEU A 693 -13.30 -10.54 -3.07
N THR A 694 -13.02 -9.33 -2.56
CA THR A 694 -12.08 -9.12 -1.46
C THR A 694 -12.62 -9.84 -0.24
N VAL A 695 -11.82 -10.76 0.31
CA VAL A 695 -12.20 -11.63 1.43
C VAL A 695 -12.19 -10.84 2.74
N GLY A 696 -13.33 -10.78 3.42
CA GLY A 696 -13.47 -10.04 4.67
C GLY A 696 -12.93 -10.80 5.90
N VAL A 697 -12.69 -10.08 6.99
CA VAL A 697 -12.27 -10.63 8.28
C VAL A 697 -13.25 -11.71 8.77
N MET A 698 -14.56 -11.48 8.58
CA MET A 698 -15.61 -12.44 8.94
C MET A 698 -15.53 -13.76 8.15
N GLU A 699 -15.00 -13.74 6.92
CA GLU A 699 -14.74 -14.95 6.13
C GLU A 699 -13.44 -15.66 6.55
N ARG A 700 -12.40 -14.92 6.95
CA ARG A 700 -11.18 -15.52 7.53
C ARG A 700 -11.51 -16.21 8.86
N VAL A 701 -12.35 -15.61 9.68
CA VAL A 701 -12.93 -16.26 10.87
C VAL A 701 -13.77 -17.48 10.48
N GLU A 702 -14.64 -17.39 9.47
CA GLU A 702 -15.42 -18.54 8.98
C GLU A 702 -14.54 -19.72 8.51
N LYS A 703 -13.33 -19.45 7.98
CA LYS A 703 -12.36 -20.49 7.59
C LYS A 703 -11.66 -21.13 8.80
N LEU A 704 -11.29 -20.34 9.81
CA LEU A 704 -10.59 -20.83 11.02
C LEU A 704 -11.55 -21.44 12.06
N ALA A 705 -12.83 -21.07 12.01
CA ALA A 705 -13.86 -21.49 12.94
C ALA A 705 -14.03 -23.02 12.97
N ASN A 706 -13.88 -23.60 14.16
CA ASN A 706 -14.19 -25.01 14.44
C ASN A 706 -15.57 -25.16 15.11
N ARG A 707 -16.40 -24.10 15.03
CA ARG A 707 -17.75 -23.92 15.59
C ARG A 707 -18.60 -23.04 14.68
N SER A 708 -19.87 -23.38 14.51
CA SER A 708 -20.88 -22.48 13.93
C SER A 708 -21.39 -21.45 14.94
N VAL A 709 -21.98 -20.36 14.44
CA VAL A 709 -22.64 -19.33 15.27
C VAL A 709 -23.80 -19.92 16.10
N ARG A 710 -24.46 -21.00 15.61
CA ARG A 710 -25.50 -21.69 16.39
C ARG A 710 -24.95 -22.43 17.60
N GLU A 711 -23.76 -23.03 17.48
CA GLU A 711 -23.08 -23.68 18.61
C GLU A 711 -22.64 -22.67 19.67
N LEU A 712 -22.42 -21.39 19.32
CA LEU A 712 -22.15 -20.33 20.30
C LEU A 712 -23.35 -20.07 21.23
N GLY A 713 -24.59 -20.36 20.82
CA GLY A 713 -25.77 -20.21 21.69
C GLY A 713 -25.91 -18.78 22.26
N GLU A 714 -25.60 -17.79 21.43
CA GLU A 714 -25.53 -16.38 21.81
C GLU A 714 -26.88 -15.82 22.29
N PHE A 715 -26.84 -14.99 23.32
CA PHE A 715 -27.98 -14.23 23.82
C PHE A 715 -27.54 -12.86 24.34
N ARG A 716 -28.47 -11.89 24.38
CA ARG A 716 -28.24 -10.56 24.96
C ARG A 716 -28.98 -10.42 26.29
N GLU A 717 -28.26 -10.08 27.34
CA GLU A 717 -28.77 -9.91 28.71
C GLU A 717 -28.27 -8.58 29.28
N GLY A 718 -29.19 -7.66 29.62
CA GLY A 718 -28.82 -6.34 30.18
C GLY A 718 -27.88 -5.51 29.29
N GLY A 719 -27.89 -5.75 27.97
CA GLY A 719 -26.98 -5.16 26.98
C GLY A 719 -25.66 -5.92 26.75
N VAL A 720 -25.34 -6.94 27.57
CA VAL A 720 -24.17 -7.83 27.40
C VAL A 720 -24.53 -8.94 26.40
N ILE A 721 -23.64 -9.25 25.45
CA ILE A 721 -23.70 -10.47 24.63
C ILE A 721 -22.95 -11.59 25.38
N ARG A 722 -23.61 -12.74 25.53
CA ARG A 722 -23.15 -13.91 26.29
C ARG A 722 -23.40 -15.19 25.49
N SER A 723 -22.70 -16.26 25.84
CA SER A 723 -22.94 -17.62 25.33
C SER A 723 -23.63 -18.47 26.39
N ASN A 724 -24.65 -19.24 26.01
CA ASN A 724 -25.22 -20.28 26.88
C ASN A 724 -24.36 -21.57 26.91
N ASN A 725 -23.51 -21.77 25.90
CA ASN A 725 -22.82 -23.03 25.64
C ASN A 725 -21.32 -22.97 26.01
N PHE A 726 -20.75 -21.78 26.17
CA PHE A 726 -19.34 -21.56 26.48
C PHE A 726 -19.19 -20.62 27.68
N ASN A 727 -18.50 -21.09 28.73
CA ASN A 727 -18.15 -20.28 29.89
C ASN A 727 -17.01 -19.31 29.53
N ARG A 728 -17.36 -18.22 28.81
CA ARG A 728 -16.46 -17.15 28.39
C ARG A 728 -16.94 -15.79 28.92
N PRO A 729 -16.04 -14.81 29.11
CA PRO A 729 -16.42 -13.45 29.49
C PRO A 729 -17.37 -12.83 28.45
N GLY A 730 -18.49 -12.24 28.89
CA GLY A 730 -19.43 -11.57 27.99
C GLY A 730 -18.96 -10.18 27.59
N TYR A 731 -19.45 -9.65 26.46
CA TYR A 731 -19.00 -8.38 25.89
C TYR A 731 -20.14 -7.40 25.61
N ARG A 732 -19.82 -6.11 25.42
CA ARG A 732 -20.80 -5.05 25.15
C ARG A 732 -20.37 -4.21 23.95
N MET A 733 -21.12 -4.29 22.86
CA MET A 733 -20.96 -3.38 21.71
C MET A 733 -21.35 -1.95 22.11
N LEU A 734 -20.49 -0.98 21.85
CA LEU A 734 -20.72 0.44 22.10
C LEU A 734 -20.57 1.29 20.83
N VAL A 735 -21.28 2.42 20.81
CA VAL A 735 -21.03 3.54 19.89
C VAL A 735 -20.50 4.69 20.75
N PRO A 736 -19.34 5.30 20.44
CA PRO A 736 -18.79 6.41 21.22
C PRO A 736 -19.79 7.56 21.40
N LEU A 737 -19.91 8.09 22.61
CA LEU A 737 -20.93 9.10 22.97
C LEU A 737 -20.82 10.38 22.14
N LEU A 738 -19.61 10.76 21.70
CA LEU A 738 -19.41 11.86 20.75
C LEU A 738 -20.11 11.61 19.40
N GLN A 739 -20.12 10.37 18.90
CA GLN A 739 -20.86 10.00 17.67
C GLN A 739 -22.37 9.98 17.91
N ILE A 740 -22.83 9.45 19.06
CA ILE A 740 -24.25 9.49 19.45
C ILE A 740 -24.76 10.94 19.44
N LEU A 741 -24.04 11.85 20.10
CA LEU A 741 -24.38 13.27 20.18
C LEU A 741 -24.30 13.96 18.81
N ALA A 742 -23.36 13.56 17.95
CA ALA A 742 -23.26 14.03 16.58
C ALA A 742 -24.50 13.70 15.74
N GLU A 743 -25.00 12.45 15.80
CA GLU A 743 -26.23 12.03 15.12
C GLU A 743 -27.48 12.64 15.76
N CYS A 744 -27.50 12.78 17.10
CA CYS A 744 -28.57 13.51 17.82
C CYS A 744 -28.73 14.93 17.28
N PHE A 745 -27.62 15.64 17.03
CA PHE A 745 -27.60 17.03 16.60
C PHE A 745 -27.43 17.24 15.09
N ASN A 746 -27.36 16.17 14.29
CA ASN A 746 -27.11 16.18 12.84
C ASN A 746 -25.90 17.06 12.44
N THR A 747 -24.74 16.79 13.05
CA THR A 747 -23.51 17.57 12.92
C THR A 747 -22.27 16.67 13.06
N ALA A 748 -21.07 17.19 12.86
CA ALA A 748 -19.83 16.42 13.08
C ALA A 748 -19.49 16.30 14.60
N PRO A 749 -18.90 15.18 15.05
CA PRO A 749 -18.56 14.94 16.46
C PRO A 749 -17.49 15.89 17.02
N THR A 750 -16.72 16.53 16.14
CA THR A 750 -15.71 17.55 16.46
C THR A 750 -16.29 18.95 16.70
N THR A 751 -17.59 19.17 16.50
CA THR A 751 -18.17 20.52 16.68
C THR A 751 -18.31 20.90 18.15
N GLN A 752 -18.10 22.19 18.45
CA GLN A 752 -18.17 22.70 19.83
C GLN A 752 -19.50 22.40 20.53
N LYS A 753 -20.62 22.32 19.77
CA LYS A 753 -21.93 21.89 20.29
C LYS A 753 -21.89 20.47 20.86
N VAL A 754 -21.29 19.52 20.14
CA VAL A 754 -21.14 18.13 20.59
C VAL A 754 -20.17 18.05 21.77
N ILE A 755 -19.03 18.74 21.69
CA ILE A 755 -18.01 18.73 22.75
C ILE A 755 -18.56 19.34 24.06
N ASN A 756 -19.34 20.41 23.97
CA ASN A 756 -19.99 21.02 25.14
C ASN A 756 -21.02 20.09 25.77
N GLU A 757 -21.88 19.45 24.97
CA GLU A 757 -22.90 18.53 25.50
C GLU A 757 -22.27 17.25 26.08
N TYR A 758 -21.19 16.74 25.46
CA TYR A 758 -20.38 15.65 25.99
C TYR A 758 -19.81 16.01 27.36
N LYS A 759 -19.12 17.16 27.48
CA LYS A 759 -18.56 17.63 28.77
C LYS A 759 -19.65 17.88 29.82
N LYS A 760 -20.81 18.40 29.43
CA LYS A 760 -21.98 18.57 30.29
C LYS A 760 -22.49 17.23 30.83
N LEU A 761 -22.68 16.24 29.97
CA LEU A 761 -23.05 14.88 30.38
C LEU A 761 -22.02 14.26 31.32
N THR A 762 -20.73 14.29 30.96
CA THR A 762 -19.69 13.64 31.78
C THR A 762 -19.53 14.29 33.14
N ASN A 763 -19.65 15.62 33.22
CA ASN A 763 -19.56 16.36 34.48
C ASN A 763 -20.79 16.16 35.38
N SER A 764 -21.97 15.90 34.80
CA SER A 764 -23.22 15.72 35.57
C SER A 764 -23.51 14.27 35.96
N LEU A 765 -23.12 13.29 35.14
CA LEU A 765 -23.56 11.89 35.26
C LEU A 765 -22.38 10.91 35.48
N GLY A 766 -21.13 11.33 35.28
CA GLY A 766 -19.92 10.50 35.36
C GLY A 766 -19.41 10.08 33.98
N SER A 767 -18.48 9.12 33.93
CA SER A 767 -17.76 8.76 32.70
C SER A 767 -18.64 8.29 31.52
N GLU A 768 -18.12 8.40 30.30
CA GLU A 768 -18.76 7.94 29.04
C GLU A 768 -19.27 6.51 29.17
N VAL A 769 -18.43 5.56 29.62
CA VAL A 769 -18.86 4.17 29.81
C VAL A 769 -19.98 4.07 30.85
N LYS A 770 -19.96 4.84 31.95
CA LYS A 770 -21.07 4.87 32.92
C LYS A 770 -22.36 5.40 32.29
N ILE A 771 -22.29 6.49 31.51
CA ILE A 771 -23.41 7.07 30.75
C ILE A 771 -23.96 6.07 29.74
N LEU A 772 -23.10 5.37 29.01
CA LEU A 772 -23.51 4.38 28.00
C LEU A 772 -24.07 3.10 28.63
N THR A 773 -23.69 2.71 29.86
CA THR A 773 -23.98 1.37 30.40
C THR A 773 -24.85 1.29 31.66
N LYS A 774 -24.87 2.33 32.51
CA LYS A 774 -25.41 2.27 33.88
C LYS A 774 -26.41 3.37 34.26
N VAL A 775 -26.27 4.59 33.74
CA VAL A 775 -27.12 5.75 34.12
C VAL A 775 -28.57 5.56 33.64
N GLY A 776 -29.56 6.05 34.39
CA GLY A 776 -30.98 5.96 34.02
C GLY A 776 -31.33 6.82 32.80
N ILE A 777 -32.20 6.30 31.92
CA ILE A 777 -32.66 7.02 30.71
C ILE A 777 -33.39 8.32 31.09
N GLU A 778 -34.11 8.34 32.21
CA GLU A 778 -34.69 9.57 32.77
C GLU A 778 -33.65 10.62 33.17
N GLU A 779 -32.53 10.20 33.76
CA GLU A 779 -31.47 11.12 34.20
C GLU A 779 -30.81 11.78 32.99
N ILE A 780 -30.53 10.99 31.96
CA ILE A 780 -30.04 11.46 30.66
C ILE A 780 -31.06 12.42 30.02
N THR A 781 -32.36 12.09 30.09
CA THR A 781 -33.45 12.95 29.58
C THR A 781 -33.48 14.30 30.30
N LYS A 782 -33.31 14.31 31.63
CA LYS A 782 -33.29 15.53 32.46
C LYS A 782 -32.09 16.44 32.14
N ILE A 783 -30.94 15.88 31.75
CA ILE A 783 -29.73 16.66 31.43
C ILE A 783 -29.67 17.07 29.95
N SER A 784 -29.90 16.16 29.01
CA SER A 784 -29.64 16.35 27.57
C SER A 784 -30.86 16.20 26.66
N GLY A 785 -32.05 16.05 27.24
CA GLY A 785 -33.31 15.96 26.50
C GLY A 785 -33.59 14.58 25.89
N PRO A 786 -34.83 14.37 25.41
CA PRO A 786 -35.34 13.04 25.06
C PRO A 786 -34.59 12.39 23.88
N LYS A 787 -34.16 13.14 22.86
CA LYS A 787 -33.47 12.55 21.69
C LYS A 787 -32.11 11.93 22.06
N VAL A 788 -31.37 12.54 22.99
CA VAL A 788 -30.07 11.99 23.45
C VAL A 788 -30.29 10.74 24.30
N ALA A 789 -31.33 10.76 25.15
CA ALA A 789 -31.73 9.60 25.94
C ALA A 789 -32.20 8.42 25.08
N GLU A 790 -33.04 8.69 24.06
CA GLU A 790 -33.48 7.72 23.05
C GLU A 790 -32.29 7.12 22.29
N GLY A 791 -31.32 7.95 21.87
CA GLY A 791 -30.14 7.49 21.15
C GLY A 791 -29.26 6.54 21.97
N ILE A 792 -29.02 6.86 23.25
CA ILE A 792 -28.28 5.98 24.17
C ILE A 792 -29.08 4.69 24.46
N ASP A 793 -30.40 4.78 24.63
CA ASP A 793 -31.27 3.61 24.82
C ASP A 793 -31.33 2.70 23.58
N LYS A 794 -31.22 3.26 22.37
CA LYS A 794 -31.07 2.50 21.12
C LYS A 794 -29.75 1.74 21.07
N VAL A 795 -28.62 2.41 21.35
CA VAL A 795 -27.27 1.80 21.38
C VAL A 795 -27.20 0.66 22.40
N ARG A 796 -27.64 0.89 23.65
CA ARG A 796 -27.66 -0.12 24.74
C ARG A 796 -28.36 -1.42 24.33
N ASN A 797 -29.51 -1.28 23.67
CA ASN A 797 -30.35 -2.39 23.25
C ASN A 797 -29.97 -2.95 21.87
N GLY A 798 -28.91 -2.43 21.22
CA GLY A 798 -28.49 -2.87 19.88
C GLY A 798 -29.48 -2.53 18.75
N ARG A 799 -30.41 -1.59 18.98
CA ARG A 799 -31.44 -1.16 18.01
C ARG A 799 -30.86 -0.12 17.04
N LEU A 800 -29.86 -0.56 16.29
CA LEU A 800 -29.07 0.25 15.36
C LEU A 800 -29.27 -0.23 13.91
N VAL A 801 -29.10 0.68 12.96
CA VAL A 801 -29.01 0.38 11.54
C VAL A 801 -27.53 0.14 11.23
N ILE A 802 -27.18 -1.10 10.93
CA ILE A 802 -25.80 -1.51 10.62
C ILE A 802 -25.73 -1.92 9.15
N ASP A 803 -24.88 -1.24 8.38
CA ASP A 803 -24.55 -1.59 7.00
C ASP A 803 -23.05 -1.94 6.91
N PRO A 804 -22.65 -3.23 6.98
CA PRO A 804 -21.25 -3.59 7.21
C PRO A 804 -20.28 -3.19 6.08
N GLY A 805 -19.05 -2.86 6.45
CA GLY A 805 -17.96 -2.47 5.56
C GLY A 805 -17.34 -3.65 4.81
N TYR A 806 -16.77 -3.35 3.64
CA TYR A 806 -16.22 -4.33 2.71
C TYR A 806 -15.35 -3.66 1.64
N ASP A 807 -14.34 -4.37 1.13
CA ASP A 807 -13.51 -3.95 -0.02
C ASP A 807 -13.00 -2.48 0.05
N GLY A 808 -12.55 -2.06 1.24
CA GLY A 808 -12.00 -0.73 1.48
C GLY A 808 -13.04 0.33 1.88
N VAL A 809 -14.32 0.02 1.79
CA VAL A 809 -15.44 0.89 2.18
C VAL A 809 -15.74 0.68 3.66
N TYR A 810 -15.64 1.74 4.47
CA TYR A 810 -16.12 1.74 5.86
C TYR A 810 -17.60 1.36 5.91
N GLY A 811 -17.97 0.56 6.91
CA GLY A 811 -19.38 0.32 7.22
C GLY A 811 -20.03 1.54 7.84
N VAL A 812 -21.35 1.45 8.03
CA VAL A 812 -22.16 2.52 8.61
C VAL A 812 -23.00 1.96 9.75
N VAL A 813 -22.71 2.37 10.97
CA VAL A 813 -23.58 2.20 12.14
C VAL A 813 -24.32 3.52 12.37
N LYS A 814 -25.65 3.44 12.51
CA LYS A 814 -26.53 4.59 12.80
C LYS A 814 -27.61 4.25 13.82
N ILE A 815 -28.06 5.27 14.52
CA ILE A 815 -29.10 5.20 15.55
C ILE A 815 -30.51 5.36 14.95
N TRP A 816 -30.64 6.15 13.88
CA TRP A 816 -31.89 6.40 13.17
C TRP A 816 -31.79 6.09 11.66
N ASN A 817 -32.82 5.44 11.11
CA ASN A 817 -32.90 5.21 9.66
C ASN A 817 -33.34 6.49 8.94
N HIS A 818 -32.37 7.27 8.45
CA HIS A 818 -32.61 8.46 7.64
C HIS A 818 -32.78 8.15 6.13
N GLY A 819 -33.51 7.08 5.79
CA GLY A 819 -33.89 6.74 4.42
C GLY A 819 -32.92 5.81 3.67
N VAL A 820 -32.10 5.03 4.38
CA VAL A 820 -31.32 3.95 3.76
C VAL A 820 -32.20 2.72 3.62
N LYS A 821 -32.23 2.10 2.44
CA LYS A 821 -32.93 0.83 2.23
C LYS A 821 -32.23 -0.28 3.01
N THR A 822 -32.87 -0.76 4.07
CA THR A 822 -32.42 -1.89 4.86
C THR A 822 -32.49 -3.20 4.06
N VAL A 823 -31.54 -4.10 4.29
CA VAL A 823 -31.66 -5.50 3.89
C VAL A 823 -32.10 -6.28 5.12
N GLY A 824 -33.39 -6.63 5.17
CA GLY A 824 -33.91 -7.56 6.17
C GLY A 824 -34.26 -6.96 7.53
N GLU A 825 -35.10 -5.91 7.56
CA GLU A 825 -36.09 -5.89 8.64
C GLU A 825 -36.94 -7.17 8.49
N LYS A 826 -36.90 -8.05 9.50
CA LYS A 826 -37.90 -9.10 9.63
C LYS A 826 -39.17 -8.44 10.14
N GLU A 827 -40.08 -8.11 9.22
CA GLU A 827 -41.46 -7.85 9.58
C GLU A 827 -41.99 -9.04 10.39
N VAL A 828 -42.32 -8.81 11.65
CA VAL A 828 -43.17 -9.73 12.41
C VAL A 828 -44.56 -9.57 11.83
N ALA A 829 -44.93 -10.45 10.90
CA ALA A 829 -46.21 -10.38 10.22
C ALA A 829 -47.36 -10.33 11.24
N PRO A 830 -48.32 -9.39 11.09
CA PRO A 830 -49.43 -9.26 12.02
C PRO A 830 -50.38 -10.46 11.88
N GLN A 831 -50.20 -11.47 12.72
CA GLN A 831 -51.08 -12.62 12.81
C GLN A 831 -52.41 -12.21 13.47
N LEU A 832 -53.31 -11.63 12.67
CA LEU A 832 -54.71 -11.46 13.04
C LEU A 832 -55.34 -12.83 13.27
N GLY A 833 -55.70 -13.12 14.53
CA GLY A 833 -56.21 -14.42 14.92
C GLY A 833 -57.66 -14.67 14.48
N LEU A 834 -57.96 -15.93 14.16
CA LEU A 834 -59.30 -16.49 14.13
C LEU A 834 -59.25 -17.86 14.83
N PHE A 835 -59.71 -17.90 16.08
CA PHE A 835 -59.94 -19.11 16.88
C PHE A 835 -58.71 -20.02 17.10
N ASP A 836 -57.81 -19.61 18.00
CA ASP A 836 -57.40 -20.35 19.21
C ASP A 836 -56.40 -19.53 20.05
#